data_AF-A0A316DCL5-F1
#
_entry.id   AF-A0A316DCL5-F1
#
_cell.length_a   1.000
_cell.length_b   1.000
_cell.length_c   1.000
_cell.angle_alpha   90.00
_cell.angle_beta   90.00
_cell.angle_gamma   90.00
#
_symmetry.space_group_name_H-M   'P 1'
#
loop_
_entity.id
_entity.type
_entity.pdbx_description
1 polymer ?
#
loop_
_entity_poly.entity_id
_entity_poly.type
_entity_poly.pdbx_seq_one_letter_code
_entity_poly.pdbx_strand_id
1 'polypeptide(L)'
;MSIDGIERSHHLITLSARSQQAVCQAMEKLKHHLDEEPDQNLGDLAYTLHVGREEFDHRITVVAKSHEELKQLCEQVEAEGVPDVGTTGAVAYRKRSSAPPKVAFLFSGQGSQYIGMGQTLYESSSVFREVCDACFELVNPYYPIPFQEYMFNPQYSLELNHLNISSTAMFVIEYALARLWMSWGVTPDYVIGHSLGEYVAACVAGGLSLHDALLTVVKRGALMQEGTESGALLAVNGTWEMVQSYLAPFGEDVSVATVNGPQHYVIAGRREAVERLDARLEADGVVHRLLPLSTASHSVLMEPILGEYREFMEQQIAFSPIQIPLVSNLTGEVVEGRDLDAPYWCRHLRDTVQFAAGIQTLLDLGIDTFLEIGPHPMLTSFVESMPLSAEQVAISSLNRKEPPWKTMQESLAQLWLAGATIDWQAFDREWKRKRVHAPTYAFDLRSCWVDHQPARQAQHETKPWGSTGTDRDATGVAVAESKRVAVVRSPEEWVRAIWREVLGLQEIAPDDNFLYLGGDSLNLIQVQSRLNRALQLRLNLRDLYRNTSFADLVALLQAKLDETACELAPESLRLDEQIDLVGEVPLSHIQQWLFVSSRMDPEYFFMPVCLETSKSLQPEWLQQALQILHDHHDMLRATYKRVAGGVQQILLAPEAVEVELLLYDLTDLAGQQEQEAAFQRLEVELAESITFEKGLMNRAALVKMDDDRHRILWVVSHLYTDNVSSHILPQDLIAVYEQLEQGEEAAQITLGEKSASYKQWVEMCRSFINSERGADVFSYWEPLLQKATETRMELGCANEPNALANLKSRSWKVDAKRTAILRQNVPEQFGTSIKEVLTALVAHSLSNWLGQEQICFAINGHGRDVLAEDQALDLSRTVGYFINTYPCYEQVADSQSISQTIQQMQERLHRMPHGGASFHMLRYLSDDPQIREAMQHYEDPEVLLNYHGELLDLTSTTSEWREFEPSNLEQPMDHESQYKLIVSGYIQGGELIVHFTYLESQLSDTSIERLEQLFDEQVQNLIKSSEGMLT
;
A
#
# COMPACT_ATOMS: atom_id res chain seq x y z
N MET A 1 -4.87 -0.20 -36.92
CA MET A 1 -3.44 -0.38 -37.24
C MET A 1 -2.75 -0.81 -35.96
N SER A 2 -1.94 -1.86 -35.99
CA SER A 2 -1.09 -2.20 -34.83
C SER A 2 -0.21 -0.99 -34.50
N ILE A 3 -0.07 -0.65 -33.22
CA ILE A 3 0.78 0.44 -32.71
C ILE A 3 2.28 0.08 -32.86
N ASP A 4 2.59 -1.14 -33.30
CA ASP A 4 3.94 -1.63 -33.53
C ASP A 4 4.77 -0.68 -34.43
N GLY A 5 5.65 0.11 -33.80
CA GLY A 5 6.79 0.74 -34.47
C GLY A 5 6.87 2.26 -34.49
N ILE A 6 5.97 3.01 -33.84
CA ILE A 6 6.12 4.48 -33.73
C ILE A 6 6.91 4.83 -32.46
N GLU A 7 8.17 5.21 -32.65
CA GLU A 7 9.07 5.65 -31.58
C GLU A 7 8.77 7.11 -31.17
N ARG A 8 9.05 7.46 -29.90
CA ARG A 8 9.00 8.84 -29.43
C ARG A 8 10.02 9.70 -30.16
N SER A 9 9.66 10.95 -30.47
CA SER A 9 10.59 11.86 -31.13
C SER A 9 11.69 12.38 -30.21
N HIS A 10 11.47 12.36 -28.89
CA HIS A 10 12.41 12.84 -27.87
C HIS A 10 12.41 11.89 -26.67
N HIS A 11 13.58 11.76 -26.05
CA HIS A 11 13.80 10.91 -24.89
C HIS A 11 14.28 11.75 -23.72
N LEU A 12 13.70 11.51 -22.55
CA LEU A 12 14.13 12.06 -21.28
C LEU A 12 15.26 11.21 -20.72
N ILE A 13 16.39 11.85 -20.44
CA ILE A 13 17.54 11.28 -19.75
C ILE A 13 17.54 11.86 -18.35
N THR A 14 17.41 11.01 -17.34
CA THR A 14 17.52 11.40 -15.93
C THR A 14 18.89 11.02 -15.38
N LEU A 15 19.51 11.96 -14.68
CA LEU A 15 20.72 11.71 -13.89
C LEU A 15 20.55 12.33 -12.51
N SER A 16 21.00 11.63 -11.48
CA SER A 16 20.99 12.17 -10.13
C SER A 16 22.26 11.79 -9.37
N ALA A 17 22.64 12.64 -8.41
CA ALA A 17 23.76 12.38 -7.52
C ALA A 17 23.57 13.03 -6.14
N ARG A 18 24.45 12.69 -5.20
CA ARG A 18 24.44 13.24 -3.83
C ARG A 18 25.01 14.66 -3.72
N SER A 19 25.58 15.20 -4.79
CA SER A 19 26.08 16.58 -4.83
C SER A 19 25.95 17.17 -6.23
N GLN A 20 25.84 18.51 -6.32
CA GLN A 20 25.85 19.23 -7.60
C GLN A 20 27.11 18.93 -8.42
N GLN A 21 28.27 18.80 -7.78
CA GLN A 21 29.52 18.47 -8.46
C GLN A 21 29.51 17.06 -9.06
N ALA A 22 28.94 16.09 -8.36
CA ALA A 22 28.80 14.73 -8.88
C ALA A 22 27.82 14.66 -10.07
N VAL A 23 26.80 15.54 -10.11
CA VAL A 23 25.93 15.71 -11.28
C VAL A 23 26.72 16.21 -12.49
N CYS A 24 27.56 17.23 -12.34
CA CYS A 24 28.43 17.70 -13.43
C CYS A 24 29.33 16.58 -13.97
N GLN A 25 29.94 15.80 -13.07
CA GLN A 25 30.78 14.66 -13.46
C GLN A 25 29.96 13.54 -14.13
N ALA A 26 28.71 13.32 -13.73
CA ALA A 26 27.83 12.36 -14.39
C ALA A 26 27.50 12.78 -15.83
N MET A 27 27.29 14.07 -16.07
CA MET A 27 27.11 14.64 -17.42
C MET A 27 28.36 14.46 -18.29
N GLU A 28 29.56 14.70 -17.74
CA GLU A 28 30.83 14.46 -18.43
C GLU A 28 31.01 12.97 -18.80
N LYS A 29 30.68 12.06 -17.86
CA LYS A 29 30.72 10.62 -18.12
C LYS A 29 29.71 10.20 -19.18
N LEU A 30 28.50 10.76 -19.16
CA LEU A 30 27.49 10.51 -20.18
C LEU A 30 27.98 10.95 -21.55
N LYS A 31 28.56 12.15 -21.65
CA LYS A 31 29.19 12.64 -22.89
C LYS A 31 30.23 11.64 -23.43
N HIS A 32 31.11 11.14 -22.55
CA HIS A 32 32.15 10.18 -22.97
C HIS A 32 31.57 8.84 -23.41
N HIS A 33 30.56 8.33 -22.69
CA HIS A 33 29.86 7.10 -23.06
C HIS A 33 29.19 7.22 -24.44
N LEU A 34 28.62 8.38 -24.77
CA LEU A 34 28.04 8.62 -26.09
C LEU A 34 29.09 8.60 -27.23
N ASP A 35 30.36 8.87 -26.93
CA ASP A 35 31.47 8.70 -27.88
C ASP A 35 31.88 7.23 -28.05
N GLU A 36 31.76 6.42 -27.00
CA GLU A 36 32.09 5.00 -27.01
C GLU A 36 30.99 4.15 -27.66
N GLU A 37 29.71 4.55 -27.52
CA GLU A 37 28.53 3.79 -27.95
C GLU A 37 27.62 4.60 -28.92
N PRO A 38 28.12 5.05 -30.09
CA PRO A 38 27.42 5.99 -30.96
C PRO A 38 26.12 5.46 -31.58
N ASP A 39 25.97 4.13 -31.67
CA ASP A 39 24.82 3.44 -32.28
C ASP A 39 23.80 2.90 -31.25
N GLN A 40 24.01 3.15 -29.95
CA GLN A 40 23.08 2.73 -28.90
C GLN A 40 21.67 3.33 -29.09
N ASN A 41 20.61 2.59 -28.77
CA ASN A 41 19.26 3.15 -28.86
C ASN A 41 19.01 4.12 -27.69
N LEU A 42 18.68 5.38 -28.00
CA LEU A 42 18.49 6.43 -26.99
C LEU A 42 17.30 6.16 -26.05
N GLY A 43 16.25 5.50 -26.54
CA GLY A 43 15.11 5.09 -25.72
C GLY A 43 15.44 3.96 -24.75
N ASP A 44 16.27 2.99 -25.18
CA ASP A 44 16.81 1.96 -24.29
C ASP A 44 17.77 2.56 -23.24
N LEU A 45 18.58 3.56 -23.62
CA LEU A 45 19.44 4.29 -22.68
C LEU A 45 18.61 5.06 -21.65
N ALA A 46 17.58 5.80 -22.09
CA ALA A 46 16.64 6.48 -21.21
C ALA A 46 15.97 5.51 -20.23
N TYR A 47 15.38 4.43 -20.75
CA TYR A 47 14.79 3.35 -19.95
C TYR A 47 15.77 2.78 -18.93
N THR A 48 17.00 2.50 -19.34
CA THR A 48 18.06 2.00 -18.44
C THR A 48 18.34 2.96 -17.28
N LEU A 49 18.31 4.27 -17.54
CA LEU A 49 18.53 5.28 -16.52
C LEU A 49 17.31 5.47 -15.62
N HIS A 50 16.09 5.30 -16.15
CA HIS A 50 14.84 5.37 -15.38
C HIS A 50 14.66 4.19 -14.42
N VAL A 51 14.85 2.95 -14.88
CA VAL A 51 14.54 1.74 -14.08
C VAL A 51 15.77 1.04 -13.50
N GLY A 52 16.97 1.51 -13.84
CA GLY A 52 18.23 0.84 -13.51
C GLY A 52 19.19 1.68 -12.68
N ARG A 53 18.75 2.82 -12.16
CA ARG A 53 19.57 3.72 -11.34
C ARG A 53 18.79 4.17 -10.10
N GLU A 54 19.48 4.18 -8.97
CA GLU A 54 18.99 4.81 -7.74
C GLU A 54 18.85 6.33 -7.95
N GLU A 55 17.79 6.92 -7.40
CA GLU A 55 17.54 8.35 -7.47
C GLU A 55 18.08 9.11 -6.25
N PHE A 56 18.83 10.18 -6.49
CA PHE A 56 19.38 11.07 -5.46
C PHE A 56 18.79 12.49 -5.50
N ASP A 57 19.18 13.32 -4.54
CA ASP A 57 18.61 14.65 -4.33
C ASP A 57 19.02 15.67 -5.40
N HIS A 58 20.26 15.66 -5.87
CA HIS A 58 20.66 16.58 -6.94
C HIS A 58 20.35 15.94 -8.28
N ARG A 59 19.34 16.47 -8.97
CA ARG A 59 18.76 15.90 -10.17
C ARG A 59 19.00 16.80 -11.37
N ILE A 60 19.42 16.22 -12.49
CA ILE A 60 19.47 16.88 -13.79
C ILE A 60 18.75 16.02 -14.81
N THR A 61 18.06 16.69 -15.73
CA THR A 61 17.36 16.05 -16.83
C THR A 61 17.83 16.62 -18.14
N VAL A 62 17.91 15.78 -19.17
CA VAL A 62 18.15 16.20 -20.55
C VAL A 62 17.10 15.59 -21.47
N VAL A 63 16.44 16.41 -22.27
CA VAL A 63 15.49 15.95 -23.30
C VAL A 63 16.13 16.14 -24.66
N ALA A 64 16.34 15.04 -25.38
CA ALA A 64 17.03 15.05 -26.68
C ALA A 64 16.35 14.11 -27.69
N LYS A 65 16.44 14.46 -28.97
CA LYS A 65 15.93 13.64 -30.09
C LYS A 65 16.99 12.72 -30.71
N SER A 66 18.27 12.96 -30.41
CA SER A 66 19.38 12.19 -30.97
C SER A 66 20.59 12.18 -30.04
N HIS A 67 21.50 11.24 -30.27
CA HIS A 67 22.80 11.21 -29.58
C HIS A 67 23.62 12.47 -29.78
N GLU A 68 23.63 13.05 -30.99
CA GLU A 68 24.36 14.28 -31.28
C GLU A 68 23.81 15.47 -30.45
N GLU A 69 22.48 15.59 -30.37
CA GLU A 69 21.85 16.64 -29.56
C GLU A 69 22.10 16.44 -28.06
N LEU A 70 21.96 15.20 -27.57
CA LEU A 70 22.27 14.86 -26.17
C LEU A 70 23.72 15.22 -25.83
N LYS A 71 24.67 14.90 -26.72
CA LYS A 71 26.08 15.22 -26.53
C LYS A 71 26.32 16.74 -26.48
N GLN A 72 25.72 17.51 -27.39
CA GLN A 72 25.81 18.98 -27.40
C GLN A 72 25.27 19.59 -26.10
N LEU A 73 24.17 19.06 -25.56
CA LEU A 73 23.60 19.51 -24.29
C LEU A 73 24.51 19.16 -23.10
N CYS A 74 25.19 18.00 -23.13
CA CYS A 74 26.23 17.69 -22.13
C CYS A 74 27.43 18.65 -22.20
N GLU A 75 27.88 19.00 -23.41
CA GLU A 75 28.96 19.98 -23.62
C GLU A 75 28.56 21.38 -23.14
N GLN A 76 27.30 21.77 -23.31
CA GLN A 76 26.77 23.03 -22.78
C GLN A 76 26.85 23.06 -21.25
N VAL A 77 26.40 22.00 -20.56
CA VAL A 77 26.45 21.93 -19.09
C VAL A 77 27.88 21.92 -18.55
N GLU A 78 28.83 21.32 -19.28
CA GLU A 78 30.25 21.37 -18.93
C GLU A 78 30.84 22.78 -19.07
N ALA A 79 30.43 23.53 -20.11
CA ALA A 79 30.93 24.87 -20.37
C ALA A 79 30.30 25.96 -19.47
N GLU A 80 28.99 25.85 -19.22
CA GLU A 80 28.18 26.87 -18.55
C GLU A 80 27.87 26.52 -17.09
N GLY A 81 28.03 25.26 -16.69
CA GLY A 81 27.56 24.72 -15.42
C GLY A 81 26.13 24.18 -15.50
N VAL A 82 25.62 23.65 -14.39
CA VAL A 82 24.20 23.26 -14.32
C VAL A 82 23.31 24.51 -14.30
N PRO A 83 22.11 24.47 -14.92
CA PRO A 83 21.17 25.59 -14.89
C PRO A 83 20.72 25.97 -13.47
N ASP A 84 20.22 27.21 -13.32
CA ASP A 84 19.58 27.67 -12.10
C ASP A 84 18.28 26.89 -11.81
N VAL A 85 17.92 26.80 -10.52
CA VAL A 85 16.69 26.13 -10.06
C VAL A 85 15.46 26.82 -10.67
N GLY A 86 14.49 26.02 -11.12
CA GLY A 86 13.24 26.52 -11.71
C GLY A 86 13.32 26.80 -13.21
N THR A 87 14.47 26.56 -13.85
CA THR A 87 14.61 26.69 -15.30
C THR A 87 13.92 25.53 -16.01
N THR A 88 13.01 25.83 -16.94
CA THR A 88 12.35 24.85 -17.82
C THR A 88 13.05 24.76 -19.18
N GLY A 89 13.13 23.57 -19.76
CA GLY A 89 13.63 23.37 -21.13
C GLY A 89 14.30 22.02 -21.34
N ALA A 90 15.12 21.94 -22.39
CA ALA A 90 15.82 20.71 -22.77
C ALA A 90 16.86 20.25 -21.73
N VAL A 91 17.38 21.15 -20.89
CA VAL A 91 18.20 20.81 -19.73
C VAL A 91 17.64 21.54 -18.52
N ALA A 92 17.43 20.80 -17.43
CA ALA A 92 16.94 21.38 -16.19
C ALA A 92 17.56 20.69 -14.98
N TYR A 93 17.80 21.45 -13.92
CA TYR A 93 18.45 21.00 -12.71
C TYR A 93 17.69 21.48 -11.48
N ARG A 94 17.52 20.58 -10.50
CA ARG A 94 16.91 20.91 -9.21
C ARG A 94 17.49 20.03 -8.12
N LYS A 95 17.64 20.59 -6.92
CA LYS A 95 17.79 19.79 -5.71
C LYS A 95 16.38 19.42 -5.22
N ARG A 96 16.08 18.12 -5.14
CA ARG A 96 14.82 17.57 -4.65
C ARG A 96 14.51 18.10 -3.24
N SER A 97 13.25 18.44 -3.00
CA SER A 97 12.74 18.72 -1.65
C SER A 97 12.54 17.41 -0.87
N SER A 98 12.47 17.48 0.45
CA SER A 98 12.23 16.31 1.32
C SER A 98 10.79 15.80 1.25
N ALA A 99 9.83 16.67 0.92
CA ALA A 99 8.44 16.31 0.69
C ALA A 99 8.16 16.11 -0.82
N PRO A 100 7.25 15.18 -1.20
CA PRO A 100 6.80 15.07 -2.59
C PRO A 100 6.05 16.35 -3.02
N PRO A 101 6.15 16.75 -4.30
CA PRO A 101 5.52 17.98 -4.78
C PRO A 101 4.00 17.79 -4.87
N LYS A 102 3.24 18.82 -4.49
CA LYS A 102 1.80 18.87 -4.77
C LYS A 102 1.55 19.35 -6.19
N VAL A 103 0.70 18.64 -6.91
CA VAL A 103 0.42 18.87 -8.34
C VAL A 103 -1.03 19.30 -8.52
N ALA A 104 -1.25 20.43 -9.21
CA ALA A 104 -2.56 20.84 -9.66
C ALA A 104 -2.70 20.63 -11.18
N PHE A 105 -3.81 20.03 -11.61
CA PHE A 105 -4.16 19.94 -13.04
C PHE A 105 -5.04 21.11 -13.44
N LEU A 106 -4.59 21.84 -14.47
CA LEU A 106 -5.23 23.05 -14.99
C LEU A 106 -5.83 22.74 -16.36
N PHE A 107 -7.14 22.70 -16.47
CA PHE A 107 -7.83 22.36 -17.72
C PHE A 107 -8.13 23.63 -18.51
N SER A 108 -7.67 23.68 -19.76
CA SER A 108 -7.72 24.91 -20.56
C SER A 108 -9.13 25.27 -21.02
N GLY A 109 -9.32 26.56 -21.31
CA GLY A 109 -10.54 27.05 -21.92
C GLY A 109 -10.55 26.84 -23.43
N GLN A 110 -11.64 27.26 -24.08
CA GLN A 110 -11.71 27.28 -25.53
C GLN A 110 -10.72 28.29 -26.14
N GLY A 111 -10.11 27.95 -27.29
CA GLY A 111 -9.28 28.86 -28.08
C GLY A 111 -7.87 28.35 -28.39
N SER A 112 -7.45 27.24 -27.77
CA SER A 112 -6.16 26.59 -28.01
C SER A 112 -6.22 25.46 -29.05
N GLN A 113 -7.42 25.12 -29.56
CA GLN A 113 -7.61 24.05 -30.54
C GLN A 113 -6.90 24.33 -31.87
N TYR A 114 -6.38 23.28 -32.49
CA TYR A 114 -5.83 23.31 -33.84
C TYR A 114 -5.94 21.92 -34.48
N ILE A 115 -5.96 21.88 -35.81
CA ILE A 115 -6.06 20.59 -36.52
C ILE A 115 -4.82 19.73 -36.26
N GLY A 116 -5.01 18.45 -35.97
CA GLY A 116 -3.96 17.51 -35.62
C GLY A 116 -3.53 17.57 -34.15
N MET A 117 -4.22 18.33 -33.30
CA MET A 117 -3.93 18.36 -31.86
C MET A 117 -4.05 16.95 -31.26
N GLY A 118 -3.03 16.49 -30.54
CA GLY A 118 -3.00 15.13 -29.96
C GLY A 118 -2.88 13.97 -30.96
N GLN A 119 -2.84 14.21 -32.27
CA GLN A 119 -2.80 13.13 -33.27
C GLN A 119 -1.56 12.22 -33.10
N THR A 120 -0.39 12.80 -32.85
CA THR A 120 0.83 12.02 -32.59
C THR A 120 0.67 11.12 -31.37
N LEU A 121 0.01 11.58 -30.30
CA LEU A 121 -0.23 10.77 -29.10
C LEU A 121 -1.26 9.67 -29.38
N TYR A 122 -2.34 10.00 -30.09
CA TYR A 122 -3.31 9.01 -30.57
C TYR A 122 -2.62 7.91 -31.38
N GLU A 123 -1.66 8.25 -32.22
CA GLU A 123 -0.90 7.30 -33.04
C GLU A 123 0.15 6.49 -32.27
N SER A 124 0.69 7.01 -31.15
CA SER A 124 1.84 6.41 -30.45
C SER A 124 1.60 5.95 -29.00
N SER A 125 0.42 6.19 -28.42
CA SER A 125 0.04 5.74 -27.07
C SER A 125 -1.30 5.02 -27.08
N SER A 126 -1.35 3.78 -26.58
CA SER A 126 -2.59 3.01 -26.47
C SER A 126 -3.55 3.64 -25.46
N VAL A 127 -3.04 4.07 -24.29
CA VAL A 127 -3.84 4.73 -23.24
C VAL A 127 -4.56 5.98 -23.78
N PHE A 128 -3.82 6.86 -24.47
CA PHE A 128 -4.41 8.08 -25.02
C PHE A 128 -5.44 7.77 -26.11
N ARG A 129 -5.15 6.79 -26.96
CA ARG A 129 -6.03 6.35 -28.05
C ARG A 129 -7.33 5.77 -27.53
N GLU A 130 -7.27 4.83 -26.59
CA GLU A 130 -8.44 4.17 -26.00
C GLU A 130 -9.39 5.19 -25.36
N VAL A 131 -8.84 6.19 -24.66
CA VAL A 131 -9.65 7.25 -24.07
C VAL A 131 -10.28 8.14 -25.15
N CYS A 132 -9.54 8.51 -26.19
CA CYS A 132 -10.11 9.27 -27.32
C CYS A 132 -11.21 8.49 -28.03
N ASP A 133 -11.00 7.20 -28.31
CA ASP A 133 -11.96 6.33 -28.98
C ASP A 133 -13.25 6.21 -28.17
N ALA A 134 -13.15 6.00 -26.85
CA ALA A 134 -14.29 6.01 -25.95
C ALA A 134 -15.06 7.35 -26.00
N CYS A 135 -14.36 8.48 -26.05
CA CYS A 135 -15.02 9.78 -26.18
C CYS A 135 -15.69 9.95 -27.55
N PHE A 136 -15.03 9.52 -28.63
CA PHE A 136 -15.58 9.58 -29.99
C PHE A 136 -16.84 8.76 -30.11
N GLU A 137 -16.87 7.54 -29.57
CA GLU A 137 -18.06 6.69 -29.54
C GLU A 137 -19.26 7.39 -28.90
N LEU A 138 -19.03 8.11 -27.79
CA LEU A 138 -20.06 8.82 -27.05
C LEU A 138 -20.61 10.05 -27.80
N VAL A 139 -19.76 10.78 -28.53
CA VAL A 139 -20.16 12.04 -29.18
C VAL A 139 -20.59 11.88 -30.63
N ASN A 140 -20.14 10.83 -31.32
CA ASN A 140 -20.46 10.58 -32.74
C ASN A 140 -21.97 10.70 -33.09
N PRO A 141 -22.92 10.23 -32.25
CA PRO A 141 -24.35 10.38 -32.54
C PRO A 141 -24.85 11.82 -32.67
N TYR A 142 -24.11 12.81 -32.15
CA TYR A 142 -24.49 14.22 -32.13
C TYR A 142 -23.87 15.03 -33.27
N TYR A 143 -23.03 14.41 -34.10
CA TYR A 143 -22.31 15.07 -35.20
C TYR A 143 -22.55 14.36 -36.54
N PRO A 144 -22.51 15.09 -37.67
CA PRO A 144 -22.90 14.53 -38.97
C PRO A 144 -21.84 13.61 -39.60
N ILE A 145 -20.61 13.64 -39.09
CA ILE A 145 -19.49 12.81 -39.50
C ILE A 145 -18.77 12.27 -38.25
N PRO A 146 -17.95 11.21 -38.36
CA PRO A 146 -17.14 10.74 -37.25
C PRO A 146 -16.32 11.89 -36.65
N PHE A 147 -16.43 12.09 -35.34
CA PHE A 147 -15.91 13.28 -34.67
C PHE A 147 -14.38 13.42 -34.78
N GLN A 148 -13.68 12.28 -34.85
CA GLN A 148 -12.24 12.20 -35.13
C GLN A 148 -11.83 12.99 -36.39
N GLU A 149 -12.68 13.04 -37.42
CA GLU A 149 -12.40 13.78 -38.67
C GLU A 149 -12.25 15.29 -38.40
N TYR A 150 -13.08 15.88 -37.52
CA TYR A 150 -12.95 17.29 -37.17
C TYR A 150 -11.61 17.62 -36.50
N MET A 151 -11.01 16.65 -35.82
CA MET A 151 -9.76 16.83 -35.09
C MET A 151 -8.53 16.59 -35.96
N PHE A 152 -8.55 15.58 -36.84
CA PHE A 152 -7.34 15.13 -37.53
C PHE A 152 -7.35 15.37 -39.05
N ASN A 153 -8.49 15.66 -39.68
CA ASN A 153 -8.55 15.88 -41.13
C ASN A 153 -8.48 17.39 -41.47
N PRO A 154 -7.41 17.85 -42.17
CA PRO A 154 -7.24 19.26 -42.56
C PRO A 154 -8.41 19.89 -43.32
N GLN A 155 -9.24 19.08 -43.97
CA GLN A 155 -10.45 19.55 -44.66
C GLN A 155 -11.40 20.29 -43.73
N TYR A 156 -11.48 19.91 -42.45
CA TYR A 156 -12.42 20.47 -41.47
C TYR A 156 -11.81 21.53 -40.54
N SER A 157 -10.68 22.11 -40.94
CA SER A 157 -9.94 23.10 -40.13
C SER A 157 -10.75 24.36 -39.80
N LEU A 158 -11.71 24.74 -40.66
CA LEU A 158 -12.61 25.87 -40.39
C LEU A 158 -13.71 25.47 -39.40
N GLU A 159 -14.31 24.30 -39.60
CA GLU A 159 -15.38 23.74 -38.79
C GLU A 159 -14.93 23.44 -37.36
N LEU A 160 -13.67 23.07 -37.15
CA LEU A 160 -13.08 22.92 -35.81
C LEU A 160 -13.22 24.19 -34.97
N ASN A 161 -13.34 25.38 -35.58
CA ASN A 161 -13.56 26.64 -34.87
C ASN A 161 -15.03 26.92 -34.56
N HIS A 162 -15.98 26.10 -35.02
CA HIS A 162 -17.36 26.19 -34.56
C HIS A 162 -17.43 25.84 -33.08
N LEU A 163 -18.30 26.55 -32.34
CA LEU A 163 -18.32 26.51 -30.89
C LEU A 163 -18.62 25.10 -30.35
N ASN A 164 -19.61 24.42 -30.95
CA ASN A 164 -19.95 23.05 -30.57
C ASN A 164 -18.78 22.07 -30.81
N ILE A 165 -18.13 22.14 -31.97
CA ILE A 165 -17.03 21.24 -32.35
C ILE A 165 -15.78 21.52 -31.51
N SER A 166 -15.35 22.79 -31.41
CA SER A 166 -14.18 23.16 -30.60
C SER A 166 -14.36 22.76 -29.13
N SER A 167 -15.54 22.97 -28.55
CA SER A 167 -15.78 22.63 -27.14
C SER A 167 -15.65 21.14 -26.88
N THR A 168 -16.25 20.30 -27.73
CA THR A 168 -16.13 18.85 -27.60
C THR A 168 -14.70 18.38 -27.89
N ALA A 169 -14.03 18.94 -28.89
CA ALA A 169 -12.67 18.54 -29.24
C ALA A 169 -11.65 18.88 -28.14
N MET A 170 -11.82 20.03 -27.49
CA MET A 170 -11.05 20.42 -26.31
C MET A 170 -11.28 19.43 -25.16
N PHE A 171 -12.52 19.10 -24.83
CA PHE A 171 -12.82 18.12 -23.78
C PHE A 171 -12.13 16.77 -24.04
N VAL A 172 -12.24 16.25 -25.27
CA VAL A 172 -11.64 14.95 -25.64
C VAL A 172 -10.13 14.95 -25.40
N ILE A 173 -9.43 15.99 -25.88
CA ILE A 173 -7.97 16.08 -25.74
C ILE A 173 -7.57 16.25 -24.28
N GLU A 174 -8.24 17.15 -23.55
CA GLU A 174 -7.90 17.42 -22.17
C GLU A 174 -8.13 16.21 -21.27
N TYR A 175 -9.27 15.53 -21.43
CA TYR A 175 -9.56 14.32 -20.68
C TYR A 175 -8.57 13.20 -21.02
N ALA A 176 -8.27 12.97 -22.29
CA ALA A 176 -7.28 11.96 -22.71
C ALA A 176 -5.87 12.27 -22.19
N LEU A 177 -5.45 13.55 -22.18
CA LEU A 177 -4.17 13.97 -21.61
C LEU A 177 -4.12 13.73 -20.10
N ALA A 178 -5.17 14.10 -19.35
CA ALA A 178 -5.23 13.85 -17.92
C ALA A 178 -5.11 12.34 -17.60
N ARG A 179 -5.85 11.50 -18.33
CA ARG A 179 -5.80 10.05 -18.16
C ARG A 179 -4.43 9.47 -18.51
N LEU A 180 -3.75 10.03 -19.52
CA LEU A 180 -2.39 9.63 -19.88
C LEU A 180 -1.39 9.98 -18.75
N TRP A 181 -1.43 11.20 -18.21
CA TRP A 181 -0.58 11.59 -17.08
C TRP A 181 -0.82 10.72 -15.84
N MET A 182 -2.08 10.50 -15.49
CA MET A 182 -2.44 9.63 -14.36
C MET A 182 -1.99 8.19 -14.55
N SER A 183 -1.91 7.71 -15.81
CA SER A 183 -1.40 6.36 -16.10
C SER A 183 0.10 6.20 -15.82
N TRP A 184 0.84 7.30 -15.71
CA TRP A 184 2.27 7.31 -15.35
C TRP A 184 2.49 7.59 -13.86
N GLY A 185 1.44 7.49 -13.04
CA GLY A 185 1.49 7.80 -11.61
C GLY A 185 1.39 9.29 -11.27
N VAL A 186 1.26 10.18 -12.26
CA VAL A 186 1.09 11.62 -12.03
C VAL A 186 -0.39 11.92 -11.76
N THR A 187 -0.79 11.88 -10.50
CA THR A 187 -2.16 12.20 -10.07
C THR A 187 -2.25 13.63 -9.50
N PRO A 188 -3.34 14.37 -9.76
CA PRO A 188 -3.52 15.70 -9.20
C PRO A 188 -4.00 15.65 -7.75
N ASP A 189 -3.42 16.51 -6.90
CA ASP A 189 -3.95 16.83 -5.58
C ASP A 189 -5.19 17.73 -5.67
N TYR A 190 -5.20 18.62 -6.67
CA TYR A 190 -6.29 19.55 -6.95
C TYR A 190 -6.51 19.69 -8.45
N VAL A 191 -7.75 19.93 -8.85
CA VAL A 191 -8.11 20.28 -10.23
C VAL A 191 -8.73 21.66 -10.31
N ILE A 192 -8.44 22.38 -11.39
CA ILE A 192 -9.11 23.64 -11.72
C ILE A 192 -9.30 23.70 -13.23
N GLY A 193 -10.46 24.17 -13.69
CA GLY A 193 -10.69 24.47 -15.09
C GLY A 193 -10.66 25.96 -15.38
N HIS A 194 -10.61 26.32 -16.65
CA HIS A 194 -10.92 27.67 -17.11
C HIS A 194 -12.13 27.63 -18.03
N SER A 195 -13.26 28.18 -17.60
CA SER A 195 -14.52 28.13 -18.35
C SER A 195 -14.86 26.69 -18.74
N LEU A 196 -14.83 26.35 -20.03
CA LEU A 196 -15.04 25.00 -20.57
C LEU A 196 -14.19 23.92 -19.86
N GLY A 197 -12.96 24.23 -19.47
CA GLY A 197 -12.07 23.26 -18.82
C GLY A 197 -12.62 22.74 -17.48
N GLU A 198 -13.53 23.47 -16.83
CA GLU A 198 -14.07 23.03 -15.53
C GLU A 198 -15.01 21.83 -15.66
N TYR A 199 -15.63 21.62 -16.82
CA TYR A 199 -16.38 20.40 -17.10
C TYR A 199 -15.44 19.18 -17.16
N VAL A 200 -14.23 19.35 -17.70
CA VAL A 200 -13.20 18.29 -17.70
C VAL A 200 -12.68 18.07 -16.29
N ALA A 201 -12.39 19.15 -15.55
CA ALA A 201 -11.97 19.08 -14.15
C ALA A 201 -13.00 18.33 -13.28
N ALA A 202 -14.29 18.64 -13.42
CA ALA A 202 -15.37 17.96 -12.71
C ALA A 202 -15.48 16.48 -13.09
N CYS A 203 -15.25 16.13 -14.36
CA CYS A 203 -15.21 14.74 -14.81
C CYS A 203 -14.01 13.98 -14.23
N VAL A 204 -12.82 14.57 -14.26
CA VAL A 204 -11.59 13.97 -13.70
C VAL A 204 -11.70 13.83 -12.18
N ALA A 205 -12.31 14.80 -11.50
CA ALA A 205 -12.63 14.75 -10.08
C ALA A 205 -13.73 13.73 -9.72
N GLY A 206 -14.37 13.09 -10.70
CA GLY A 206 -15.44 12.12 -10.45
C GLY A 206 -16.81 12.72 -10.14
N GLY A 207 -16.96 14.05 -10.21
CA GLY A 207 -18.23 14.74 -10.00
C GLY A 207 -19.24 14.57 -11.13
N LEU A 208 -18.74 14.26 -12.33
CA LEU A 208 -19.53 13.89 -13.52
C LEU A 208 -18.96 12.60 -14.12
N SER A 209 -19.85 11.74 -14.64
CA SER A 209 -19.40 10.62 -15.48
C SER A 209 -18.87 11.13 -16.81
N LEU A 210 -18.01 10.36 -17.49
CA LEU A 210 -17.50 10.71 -18.83
C LEU A 210 -18.62 10.96 -19.83
N HIS A 211 -19.65 10.10 -19.81
CA HIS A 211 -20.84 10.24 -20.65
C HIS A 211 -21.54 11.58 -20.40
N ASP A 212 -21.83 11.89 -19.13
CA ASP A 212 -22.64 13.05 -18.76
C ASP A 212 -21.87 14.36 -18.97
N ALA A 213 -20.57 14.36 -18.71
CA ALA A 213 -19.70 15.51 -18.97
C ALA A 213 -19.63 15.84 -20.47
N LEU A 214 -19.41 14.83 -21.33
CA LEU A 214 -19.40 15.01 -22.79
C LEU A 214 -20.75 15.47 -23.32
N LEU A 215 -21.84 14.86 -22.86
CA LEU A 215 -23.19 15.24 -23.27
C LEU A 215 -23.51 16.68 -22.87
N THR A 216 -23.09 17.09 -21.67
CA THR A 216 -23.21 18.47 -21.19
C THR A 216 -22.46 19.45 -22.10
N VAL A 217 -21.21 19.14 -22.47
CA VAL A 217 -20.40 19.98 -23.36
C VAL A 217 -21.03 20.08 -24.75
N VAL A 218 -21.51 18.97 -25.31
CA VAL A 218 -22.19 18.92 -26.62
C VAL A 218 -23.45 19.80 -26.59
N LYS A 219 -24.33 19.61 -25.59
CA LYS A 219 -25.58 20.38 -25.48
C LYS A 219 -25.30 21.87 -25.24
N ARG A 220 -24.36 22.20 -24.36
CA ARG A 220 -23.90 23.57 -24.10
C ARG A 220 -23.46 24.25 -25.40
N GLY A 221 -22.56 23.62 -26.15
CA GLY A 221 -22.03 24.16 -27.40
C GLY A 221 -23.13 24.42 -28.44
N ALA A 222 -24.08 23.50 -28.57
CA ALA A 222 -25.22 23.65 -29.48
C ALA A 222 -26.14 24.82 -29.07
N LEU A 223 -26.54 24.88 -27.80
CA LEU A 223 -27.40 25.96 -27.29
C LEU A 223 -26.76 27.34 -27.46
N MET A 224 -25.48 27.46 -27.13
CA MET A 224 -24.77 28.73 -27.28
C MET A 224 -24.65 29.16 -28.74
N GLN A 225 -24.49 28.21 -29.67
CA GLN A 225 -24.36 28.53 -31.09
C GLN A 225 -25.69 28.95 -31.73
N GLU A 226 -26.81 28.36 -31.32
CA GLU A 226 -28.13 28.60 -31.92
C GLU A 226 -28.97 29.65 -31.18
N GLY A 227 -28.84 29.72 -29.86
CA GLY A 227 -29.75 30.46 -28.97
C GLY A 227 -29.23 31.80 -28.47
N THR A 228 -28.04 32.25 -28.91
CA THR A 228 -27.44 33.51 -28.45
C THR A 228 -27.24 34.51 -29.58
N GLU A 229 -27.39 35.79 -29.29
CA GLU A 229 -27.07 36.86 -30.24
C GLU A 229 -25.54 36.98 -30.44
N SER A 230 -25.11 37.56 -31.56
CA SER A 230 -23.68 37.70 -31.85
C SER A 230 -23.01 38.68 -30.87
N GLY A 231 -22.05 38.15 -30.11
CA GLY A 231 -21.24 38.91 -29.18
C GLY A 231 -19.81 39.11 -29.66
N ALA A 232 -19.01 39.69 -28.77
CA ALA A 232 -17.56 39.77 -28.91
C ALA A 232 -16.89 39.65 -27.53
N LEU A 233 -15.61 39.26 -27.55
CA LEU A 233 -14.75 39.12 -26.39
C LEU A 233 -13.48 39.97 -26.59
N LEU A 234 -13.10 40.73 -25.57
CA LEU A 234 -11.97 41.65 -25.61
C LEU A 234 -11.04 41.39 -24.41
N ALA A 235 -9.83 40.93 -24.67
CA ALA A 235 -8.80 40.83 -23.64
C ALA A 235 -8.21 42.23 -23.37
N VAL A 236 -8.14 42.62 -22.11
CA VAL A 236 -7.66 43.95 -21.68
C VAL A 236 -6.63 43.77 -20.57
N ASN A 237 -5.48 44.44 -20.72
CA ASN A 237 -4.45 44.46 -19.70
C ASN A 237 -4.45 45.78 -18.91
N GLY A 238 -4.49 45.69 -17.58
CA GLY A 238 -4.32 46.82 -16.66
C GLY A 238 -4.98 46.61 -15.31
N THR A 239 -4.95 47.60 -14.42
CA THR A 239 -5.50 47.44 -13.05
C THR A 239 -7.03 47.36 -13.04
N TRP A 240 -7.59 46.78 -11.99
CA TRP A 240 -9.03 46.69 -11.81
C TRP A 240 -9.73 48.05 -11.88
N GLU A 241 -9.17 49.08 -11.22
CA GLU A 241 -9.74 50.42 -11.21
C GLU A 241 -9.79 51.03 -12.61
N MET A 242 -8.75 50.78 -13.41
CA MET A 242 -8.69 51.22 -14.80
C MET A 242 -9.78 50.54 -15.62
N VAL A 243 -9.81 49.20 -15.59
CA VAL A 243 -10.79 48.41 -16.35
C VAL A 243 -12.21 48.82 -15.97
N GLN A 244 -12.51 48.93 -14.68
CA GLN A 244 -13.84 49.35 -14.19
C GLN A 244 -14.23 50.75 -14.72
N SER A 245 -13.30 51.69 -14.80
CA SER A 245 -13.56 53.04 -15.34
C SER A 245 -13.90 53.03 -16.84
N TYR A 246 -13.34 52.09 -17.59
CA TYR A 246 -13.64 51.91 -19.01
C TYR A 246 -14.98 51.23 -19.25
N LEU A 247 -15.39 50.30 -18.37
CA LEU A 247 -16.65 49.58 -18.47
C LEU A 247 -17.86 50.41 -18.02
N ALA A 248 -17.70 51.31 -17.05
CA ALA A 248 -18.81 52.07 -16.46
C ALA A 248 -19.79 52.73 -17.46
N PRO A 249 -19.34 53.31 -18.60
CA PRO A 249 -20.25 53.93 -19.58
C PRO A 249 -21.08 52.96 -20.41
N PHE A 250 -20.77 51.66 -20.38
CA PHE A 250 -21.44 50.64 -21.18
C PHE A 250 -22.53 49.87 -20.41
N GLY A 251 -22.60 50.04 -19.08
CA GLY A 251 -23.65 49.42 -18.26
C GLY A 251 -23.68 47.89 -18.42
N GLU A 252 -24.88 47.34 -18.64
CA GLU A 252 -25.11 45.89 -18.81
C GLU A 252 -24.76 45.35 -20.20
N ASP A 253 -24.39 46.21 -21.16
CA ASP A 253 -24.03 45.77 -22.53
C ASP A 253 -22.69 45.01 -22.57
N VAL A 254 -21.88 45.14 -21.52
CA VAL A 254 -20.59 44.44 -21.34
C VAL A 254 -20.44 43.98 -19.89
N SER A 255 -19.79 42.85 -19.70
CA SER A 255 -19.42 42.31 -18.39
C SER A 255 -17.99 41.80 -18.42
N VAL A 256 -17.37 41.69 -17.24
CA VAL A 256 -16.12 40.95 -17.10
C VAL A 256 -16.45 39.47 -17.20
N ALA A 257 -15.99 38.83 -18.27
CA ALA A 257 -16.17 37.39 -18.47
C ALA A 257 -15.15 36.58 -17.67
N THR A 258 -13.90 37.02 -17.63
CA THR A 258 -12.85 36.30 -16.89
C THR A 258 -11.88 37.26 -16.20
N VAL A 259 -11.42 36.85 -15.03
CA VAL A 259 -10.31 37.44 -14.28
C VAL A 259 -9.18 36.40 -14.28
N ASN A 260 -8.23 36.54 -15.19
CA ASN A 260 -7.18 35.54 -15.41
C ASN A 260 -5.92 35.82 -14.58
N GLY A 261 -5.71 37.07 -14.18
CA GLY A 261 -4.61 37.49 -13.33
C GLY A 261 -4.80 38.91 -12.83
N PRO A 262 -3.86 39.45 -12.03
CA PRO A 262 -3.98 40.77 -11.40
C PRO A 262 -4.13 41.93 -12.40
N GLN A 263 -3.70 41.70 -13.65
CA GLN A 263 -3.79 42.67 -14.73
C GLN A 263 -4.41 42.09 -16.01
N HIS A 264 -5.02 40.91 -15.96
CA HIS A 264 -5.48 40.19 -17.16
C HIS A 264 -6.98 39.92 -17.08
N TYR A 265 -7.76 40.69 -17.85
CA TYR A 265 -9.22 40.62 -17.86
C TYR A 265 -9.74 40.32 -19.26
N VAL A 266 -10.84 39.57 -19.35
CA VAL A 266 -11.59 39.42 -20.60
C VAL A 266 -12.97 40.03 -20.41
N ILE A 267 -13.33 40.92 -21.32
CA ILE A 267 -14.63 41.59 -21.36
C ILE A 267 -15.49 40.93 -22.42
N ALA A 268 -16.72 40.59 -22.07
CA ALA A 268 -17.71 39.96 -22.94
C ALA A 268 -18.94 40.86 -23.06
N GLY A 269 -19.53 40.93 -24.24
CA GLY A 269 -20.78 41.67 -24.39
C GLY A 269 -21.29 41.74 -25.82
N ARG A 270 -22.25 42.64 -26.02
CA ARG A 270 -22.79 42.95 -27.34
C ARG A 270 -21.68 43.48 -28.25
N ARG A 271 -21.64 42.98 -29.49
CA ARG A 271 -20.58 43.30 -30.45
C ARG A 271 -20.33 44.80 -30.60
N GLU A 272 -21.37 45.60 -30.82
CA GLU A 272 -21.26 47.06 -30.97
C GLU A 272 -20.73 47.77 -29.72
N ALA A 273 -21.02 47.24 -28.53
CA ALA A 273 -20.50 47.81 -27.28
C ALA A 273 -19.02 47.49 -27.10
N VAL A 274 -18.62 46.25 -27.38
CA VAL A 274 -17.23 45.80 -27.33
C VAL A 274 -16.37 46.51 -28.38
N GLU A 275 -16.86 46.70 -29.61
CA GLU A 275 -16.15 47.45 -30.67
C GLU A 275 -15.95 48.93 -30.29
N ARG A 276 -16.92 49.56 -29.63
CA ARG A 276 -16.77 50.92 -29.08
C ARG A 276 -15.75 50.98 -27.94
N LEU A 277 -15.71 49.94 -27.10
CA LEU A 277 -14.72 49.82 -26.03
C LEU A 277 -13.30 49.63 -26.61
N ASP A 278 -13.15 48.73 -27.58
CA ASP A 278 -11.91 48.48 -28.34
C ASP A 278 -11.35 49.78 -28.93
N ALA A 279 -12.16 50.53 -29.68
CA ALA A 279 -11.75 51.81 -30.26
C ALA A 279 -11.33 52.86 -29.20
N ARG A 280 -11.94 52.83 -28.00
CA ARG A 280 -11.60 53.74 -26.90
C ARG A 280 -10.28 53.35 -26.25
N LEU A 281 -10.05 52.06 -26.02
CA LEU A 281 -8.79 51.55 -25.46
C LEU A 281 -7.62 51.80 -26.42
N GLU A 282 -7.83 51.64 -27.73
CA GLU A 282 -6.86 51.98 -28.77
C GLU A 282 -6.51 53.47 -28.76
N ALA A 283 -7.51 54.35 -28.67
CA ALA A 283 -7.29 55.79 -28.61
C ALA A 283 -6.47 56.23 -27.38
N ASP A 284 -6.64 55.53 -26.26
CA ASP A 284 -5.94 55.80 -25.00
C ASP A 284 -4.61 55.03 -24.87
N GLY A 285 -4.26 54.18 -25.85
CA GLY A 285 -3.01 53.41 -25.86
C GLY A 285 -2.97 52.28 -24.82
N VAL A 286 -4.13 51.78 -24.38
CA VAL A 286 -4.22 50.66 -23.43
C VAL A 286 -3.97 49.34 -24.17
N VAL A 287 -3.20 48.43 -23.58
CA VAL A 287 -2.93 47.13 -24.19
C VAL A 287 -4.18 46.26 -24.16
N HIS A 288 -4.70 45.91 -25.33
CA HIS A 288 -5.89 45.09 -25.49
C HIS A 288 -5.82 44.24 -26.77
N ARG A 289 -6.73 43.26 -26.89
CA ARG A 289 -6.85 42.40 -28.07
C ARG A 289 -8.27 41.86 -28.20
N LEU A 290 -8.91 42.11 -29.34
CA LEU A 290 -10.17 41.46 -29.71
C LEU A 290 -9.93 39.96 -29.97
N LEU A 291 -10.74 39.10 -29.35
CA LEU A 291 -10.63 37.65 -29.49
C LEU A 291 -11.49 37.17 -30.68
N PRO A 292 -11.02 36.17 -31.45
CA PRO A 292 -11.69 35.67 -32.65
C PRO A 292 -12.85 34.71 -32.30
N LEU A 293 -13.72 35.11 -31.36
CA LEU A 293 -14.87 34.34 -30.91
C LEU A 293 -16.13 35.17 -31.11
N SER A 294 -17.17 34.57 -31.71
CA SER A 294 -18.44 35.24 -32.02
C SER A 294 -19.48 35.14 -30.91
N THR A 295 -19.20 34.37 -29.86
CA THR A 295 -20.10 34.10 -28.74
C THR A 295 -19.49 34.65 -27.46
N ALA A 296 -20.17 35.59 -26.82
CA ALA A 296 -19.71 36.22 -25.59
C ALA A 296 -20.23 35.46 -24.36
N SER A 297 -19.62 34.30 -24.06
CA SER A 297 -19.91 33.55 -22.83
C SER A 297 -19.55 34.36 -21.58
N HIS A 298 -20.09 33.98 -20.42
CA HIS A 298 -19.90 34.73 -19.17
C HIS A 298 -20.41 36.18 -19.25
N SER A 299 -21.55 36.36 -19.95
CA SER A 299 -22.23 37.65 -20.11
C SER A 299 -23.75 37.49 -20.19
N VAL A 300 -24.45 38.62 -20.16
CA VAL A 300 -25.92 38.71 -20.26
C VAL A 300 -26.47 37.98 -21.49
N LEU A 301 -25.64 37.79 -22.53
CA LEU A 301 -26.04 37.09 -23.75
C LEU A 301 -26.32 35.60 -23.55
N MET A 302 -25.93 35.01 -22.41
CA MET A 302 -26.25 33.63 -22.07
C MET A 302 -27.66 33.45 -21.48
N GLU A 303 -28.30 34.52 -20.98
CA GLU A 303 -29.61 34.45 -20.30
C GLU A 303 -30.72 33.77 -21.13
N PRO A 304 -30.83 33.98 -22.46
CA PRO A 304 -31.87 33.33 -23.25
C PRO A 304 -31.81 31.80 -23.25
N ILE A 305 -30.63 31.20 -23.05
CA ILE A 305 -30.44 29.75 -23.12
C ILE A 305 -30.42 29.08 -21.73
N LEU A 306 -30.36 29.84 -20.64
CA LEU A 306 -30.20 29.27 -19.28
C LEU A 306 -31.39 28.39 -18.87
N GLY A 307 -32.60 28.72 -19.30
CA GLY A 307 -33.80 27.93 -18.99
C GLY A 307 -33.74 26.53 -19.59
N GLU A 308 -33.48 26.44 -20.90
CA GLU A 308 -33.35 25.15 -21.60
C GLU A 308 -32.12 24.38 -21.11
N TYR A 309 -31.01 25.06 -20.85
CA TYR A 309 -29.80 24.42 -20.33
C TYR A 309 -30.05 23.82 -18.93
N ARG A 310 -30.74 24.55 -18.04
CA ARG A 310 -31.09 24.06 -16.70
C ARG A 310 -31.98 22.83 -16.77
N GLU A 311 -33.02 22.88 -17.58
CA GLU A 311 -33.96 21.77 -17.74
C GLU A 311 -33.23 20.51 -18.23
N PHE A 312 -32.33 20.65 -19.21
CA PHE A 312 -31.49 19.57 -19.66
C PHE A 312 -30.60 19.00 -18.53
N MET A 313 -29.91 19.86 -17.77
CA MET A 313 -29.05 19.44 -16.67
C MET A 313 -29.83 18.71 -15.57
N GLU A 314 -31.03 19.17 -15.22
CA GLU A 314 -31.87 18.54 -14.19
C GLU A 314 -32.47 17.21 -14.62
N GLN A 315 -32.73 17.02 -15.91
CA GLN A 315 -33.43 15.84 -16.43
C GLN A 315 -32.50 14.75 -16.96
N GLN A 316 -31.32 15.11 -17.46
CA GLN A 316 -30.48 14.19 -18.23
C GLN A 316 -29.08 13.98 -17.64
N ILE A 317 -28.66 14.79 -16.66
CA ILE A 317 -27.31 14.76 -16.10
C ILE A 317 -27.35 14.30 -14.65
N ALA A 318 -26.51 13.30 -14.33
CA ALA A 318 -26.32 12.81 -12.97
C ALA A 318 -25.03 13.37 -12.37
N PHE A 319 -25.12 13.86 -11.14
CA PHE A 319 -23.97 14.39 -10.38
C PHE A 319 -23.58 13.43 -9.27
N SER A 320 -22.27 13.24 -9.11
CA SER A 320 -21.65 12.41 -8.08
C SER A 320 -20.83 13.27 -7.11
N PRO A 321 -20.57 12.81 -5.89
CA PRO A 321 -19.59 13.45 -5.02
C PRO A 321 -18.20 13.47 -5.67
N ILE A 322 -17.50 14.60 -5.60
CA ILE A 322 -16.11 14.71 -6.08
C ILE A 322 -15.15 13.91 -5.19
N GLN A 323 -14.15 13.30 -5.82
CA GLN A 323 -13.09 12.49 -5.21
C GLN A 323 -11.76 13.23 -5.18
N ILE A 324 -11.53 14.13 -6.14
CA ILE A 324 -10.38 15.03 -6.18
C ILE A 324 -10.90 16.45 -5.93
N PRO A 325 -10.33 17.21 -4.97
CA PRO A 325 -10.72 18.59 -4.72
C PRO A 325 -10.69 19.46 -5.99
N LEU A 326 -11.79 20.16 -6.25
CA LEU A 326 -11.94 21.05 -7.40
C LEU A 326 -12.02 22.50 -6.94
N VAL A 327 -11.28 23.41 -7.58
CA VAL A 327 -11.37 24.85 -7.33
C VAL A 327 -12.36 25.49 -8.30
N SER A 328 -13.40 26.12 -7.76
CA SER A 328 -14.53 26.66 -8.52
C SER A 328 -14.15 27.88 -9.35
N ASN A 329 -14.64 27.98 -10.60
CA ASN A 329 -14.52 29.22 -11.37
C ASN A 329 -15.43 30.35 -10.86
N LEU A 330 -16.45 30.06 -10.05
CA LEU A 330 -17.36 31.08 -9.55
C LEU A 330 -16.85 31.77 -8.29
N THR A 331 -16.28 30.99 -7.36
CA THR A 331 -15.83 31.51 -6.06
C THR A 331 -14.32 31.67 -5.99
N GLY A 332 -13.56 30.89 -6.76
CA GLY A 332 -12.11 30.77 -6.60
C GLY A 332 -11.70 29.93 -5.38
N GLU A 333 -12.66 29.28 -4.71
CA GLU A 333 -12.44 28.45 -3.52
C GLU A 333 -12.60 26.95 -3.85
N VAL A 334 -12.11 26.08 -2.97
CA VAL A 334 -12.29 24.62 -3.08
C VAL A 334 -13.75 24.26 -2.86
N VAL A 335 -14.30 23.46 -3.76
CA VAL A 335 -15.66 22.92 -3.68
C VAL A 335 -15.66 21.71 -2.74
N GLU A 336 -16.67 21.58 -1.87
CA GLU A 336 -16.85 20.42 -0.99
C GLU A 336 -18.16 19.67 -1.34
N GLY A 337 -18.14 18.33 -1.31
CA GLY A 337 -19.37 17.53 -1.41
C GLY A 337 -20.03 17.47 -2.80
N ARG A 338 -21.31 17.89 -2.89
CA ARG A 338 -22.18 17.73 -4.09
C ARG A 338 -22.53 19.06 -4.78
N ASP A 339 -21.73 20.09 -4.58
CA ASP A 339 -22.04 21.48 -4.97
C ASP A 339 -21.98 21.78 -6.49
N LEU A 340 -21.78 20.76 -7.35
CA LEU A 340 -21.71 20.89 -8.81
C LEU A 340 -23.06 20.61 -9.49
N ASP A 341 -24.16 21.14 -8.96
CA ASP A 341 -25.53 20.87 -9.46
C ASP A 341 -25.93 21.70 -10.69
N ALA A 342 -27.15 21.49 -11.21
CA ALA A 342 -27.66 22.25 -12.35
C ALA A 342 -27.64 23.80 -12.13
N PRO A 343 -28.10 24.34 -10.98
CA PRO A 343 -27.90 25.75 -10.64
C PRO A 343 -26.45 26.23 -10.76
N TYR A 344 -25.48 25.45 -10.28
CA TYR A 344 -24.05 25.77 -10.40
C TYR A 344 -23.66 25.96 -11.87
N TRP A 345 -23.98 24.99 -12.72
CA TRP A 345 -23.57 25.05 -14.14
C TRP A 345 -24.28 26.14 -14.95
N CYS A 346 -25.51 26.53 -14.57
CA CYS A 346 -26.16 27.70 -15.17
C CYS A 346 -25.43 28.99 -14.81
N ARG A 347 -25.02 29.15 -13.55
CA ARG A 347 -24.21 30.29 -13.11
C ARG A 347 -22.84 30.28 -13.76
N HIS A 348 -22.18 29.12 -13.79
CA HIS A 348 -20.89 28.93 -14.45
C HIS A 348 -20.87 29.44 -15.89
N LEU A 349 -21.94 29.14 -16.65
CA LEU A 349 -22.07 29.59 -18.03
C LEU A 349 -22.22 31.12 -18.17
N ARG A 350 -22.82 31.78 -17.18
CA ARG A 350 -23.28 33.17 -17.20
C ARG A 350 -22.36 34.15 -16.47
N ASP A 351 -21.82 33.74 -15.34
CA ASP A 351 -21.09 34.57 -14.40
C ASP A 351 -19.59 34.57 -14.72
N THR A 352 -18.86 35.51 -14.12
CA THR A 352 -17.42 35.71 -14.32
C THR A 352 -16.59 34.52 -13.84
N VAL A 353 -15.61 34.11 -14.65
CA VAL A 353 -14.58 33.13 -14.28
C VAL A 353 -13.50 33.77 -13.41
N GLN A 354 -13.43 33.37 -12.14
CA GLN A 354 -12.47 33.82 -11.11
C GLN A 354 -11.18 32.99 -11.11
N PHE A 355 -10.55 32.82 -12.27
CA PHE A 355 -9.37 31.97 -12.41
C PHE A 355 -8.19 32.44 -11.55
N ALA A 356 -7.91 33.75 -11.51
CA ALA A 356 -6.84 34.32 -10.69
C ALA A 356 -7.01 34.03 -9.19
N ALA A 357 -8.26 34.11 -8.69
CA ALA A 357 -8.58 33.77 -7.31
C ALA A 357 -8.35 32.27 -7.06
N GLY A 358 -8.75 31.41 -8.00
CA GLY A 358 -8.49 29.98 -7.91
C GLY A 358 -7.00 29.63 -7.88
N ILE A 359 -6.17 30.29 -8.70
CA ILE A 359 -4.71 30.12 -8.64
C ILE A 359 -4.15 30.62 -7.30
N GLN A 360 -4.65 31.74 -6.76
CA GLN A 360 -4.24 32.21 -5.43
C GLN A 360 -4.57 31.17 -4.34
N THR A 361 -5.76 30.58 -4.37
CA THR A 361 -6.14 29.49 -3.45
C THR A 361 -5.19 28.30 -3.56
N LEU A 362 -4.82 27.89 -4.78
CA LEU A 362 -3.84 26.81 -4.97
C LEU A 362 -2.44 27.16 -4.44
N LEU A 363 -2.01 28.43 -4.58
CA LEU A 363 -0.76 28.90 -3.98
C LEU A 363 -0.81 28.84 -2.46
N ASP A 364 -1.92 29.27 -1.86
CA ASP A 364 -2.13 29.27 -0.41
C ASP A 364 -2.19 27.83 0.17
N LEU A 365 -2.62 26.85 -0.64
CA LEU A 365 -2.62 25.42 -0.31
C LEU A 365 -1.25 24.73 -0.49
N GLY A 366 -0.25 25.47 -0.98
CA GLY A 366 1.11 25.01 -1.19
C GLY A 366 1.25 24.09 -2.40
N ILE A 367 0.54 24.35 -3.50
CA ILE A 367 0.80 23.68 -4.78
C ILE A 367 2.18 24.06 -5.30
N ASP A 368 2.96 23.05 -5.69
CA ASP A 368 4.31 23.21 -6.23
C ASP A 368 4.31 23.25 -7.75
N THR A 369 3.52 22.38 -8.39
CA THR A 369 3.51 22.22 -9.84
C THR A 369 2.12 22.44 -10.41
N PHE A 370 2.01 23.40 -11.32
CA PHE A 370 0.80 23.70 -12.07
C PHE A 370 0.92 23.07 -13.46
N LEU A 371 0.28 21.91 -13.68
CA LEU A 371 0.31 21.20 -14.95
C LEU A 371 -0.92 21.55 -15.78
N GLU A 372 -0.71 22.34 -16.84
CA GLU A 372 -1.76 22.63 -17.83
C GLU A 372 -2.02 21.40 -18.71
N ILE A 373 -3.26 20.94 -18.63
CA ILE A 373 -3.82 19.85 -19.42
C ILE A 373 -4.55 20.46 -20.61
N GLY A 374 -3.90 20.43 -21.77
CA GLY A 374 -4.43 21.00 -22.99
C GLY A 374 -3.46 20.90 -24.18
N PRO A 375 -3.93 21.25 -25.39
CA PRO A 375 -3.17 21.15 -26.63
C PRO A 375 -2.11 22.27 -26.81
N HIS A 376 -2.21 23.36 -26.05
CA HIS A 376 -1.28 24.48 -26.10
C HIS A 376 -1.32 25.30 -24.80
N PRO A 377 -0.18 25.72 -24.21
CA PRO A 377 -0.15 26.52 -22.99
C PRO A 377 -0.79 27.89 -23.19
N MET A 378 -1.89 28.12 -22.48
CA MET A 378 -2.56 29.40 -22.35
C MET A 378 -2.60 29.83 -20.87
N LEU A 379 -2.88 28.89 -19.97
CA LEU A 379 -3.03 29.11 -18.54
C LEU A 379 -1.69 29.27 -17.83
N THR A 380 -0.61 28.60 -18.27
CA THR A 380 0.71 28.75 -17.64
C THR A 380 1.15 30.20 -17.57
N SER A 381 0.93 30.98 -18.63
CA SER A 381 1.26 32.41 -18.66
C SER A 381 0.49 33.25 -17.63
N PHE A 382 -0.73 32.83 -17.27
CA PHE A 382 -1.51 33.47 -16.23
C PHE A 382 -1.00 33.09 -14.84
N VAL A 383 -0.64 31.81 -14.64
CA VAL A 383 0.00 31.34 -13.41
C VAL A 383 1.33 32.06 -13.17
N GLU A 384 2.16 32.22 -14.20
CA GLU A 384 3.43 32.96 -14.14
C GLU A 384 3.26 34.45 -13.83
N SER A 385 2.08 35.03 -14.08
CA SER A 385 1.76 36.41 -13.71
C SER A 385 1.45 36.58 -12.22
N MET A 386 1.27 35.48 -11.49
CA MET A 386 1.06 35.43 -10.04
C MET A 386 2.40 35.43 -9.29
N PRO A 387 2.42 35.76 -7.98
CA PRO A 387 3.66 35.80 -7.20
C PRO A 387 4.16 34.39 -6.83
N LEU A 388 4.69 33.65 -7.79
CA LEU A 388 5.27 32.32 -7.59
C LEU A 388 6.58 32.39 -6.79
N SER A 389 6.81 31.37 -5.95
CA SER A 389 8.13 31.12 -5.38
C SER A 389 9.08 30.52 -6.43
N ALA A 390 10.40 30.56 -6.16
CA ALA A 390 11.41 29.99 -7.07
C ALA A 390 11.31 28.46 -7.24
N GLU A 391 10.58 27.79 -6.37
CA GLU A 391 10.39 26.34 -6.35
C GLU A 391 9.13 25.89 -7.10
N GLN A 392 8.22 26.82 -7.37
CA GLN A 392 6.96 26.59 -8.07
C GLN A 392 7.13 26.73 -9.58
N VAL A 393 6.53 25.81 -10.33
CA VAL A 393 6.63 25.78 -11.79
C VAL A 393 5.27 25.62 -12.46
N ALA A 394 5.09 26.32 -13.58
CA ALA A 394 3.96 26.13 -14.47
C ALA A 394 4.44 25.40 -15.72
N ILE A 395 3.85 24.23 -15.99
CA ILE A 395 4.23 23.34 -17.09
C ILE A 395 3.00 22.96 -17.91
N SER A 396 3.19 22.42 -19.12
CA SER A 396 2.09 22.14 -20.04
C SER A 396 2.22 20.77 -20.69
N SER A 397 1.09 20.15 -20.98
CA SER A 397 1.07 18.83 -21.64
C SER A 397 1.57 18.91 -23.08
N LEU A 398 1.06 19.86 -23.86
CA LEU A 398 1.38 20.02 -25.28
C LEU A 398 1.59 21.48 -25.63
N ASN A 399 2.42 21.73 -26.64
CA ASN A 399 2.61 23.05 -27.22
C ASN A 399 2.62 22.93 -28.75
N ARG A 400 1.64 23.54 -29.42
CA ARG A 400 1.53 23.50 -30.91
C ARG A 400 2.78 23.97 -31.68
N LYS A 401 3.69 24.70 -31.03
CA LYS A 401 4.95 25.17 -31.64
C LYS A 401 6.09 24.15 -31.54
N GLU A 402 5.90 23.10 -30.75
CA GLU A 402 6.91 22.09 -30.42
C GLU A 402 6.38 20.68 -30.74
N PRO A 403 7.26 19.69 -30.95
CA PRO A 403 6.84 18.30 -31.05
C PRO A 403 6.12 17.83 -29.77
N PRO A 404 4.98 17.09 -29.87
CA PRO A 404 4.20 16.66 -28.71
C PRO A 404 5.03 15.95 -27.63
N TRP A 405 5.82 14.94 -28.03
CA TRP A 405 6.66 14.19 -27.11
C TRP A 405 7.79 15.04 -26.50
N LYS A 406 8.28 16.08 -27.17
CA LYS A 406 9.26 16.99 -26.56
C LYS A 406 8.63 17.70 -25.35
N THR A 407 7.44 18.29 -25.55
CA THR A 407 6.76 19.05 -24.48
C THR A 407 6.39 18.14 -23.31
N MET A 408 5.86 16.93 -23.58
CA MET A 408 5.53 15.99 -22.51
C MET A 408 6.77 15.51 -21.75
N GLN A 409 7.88 15.23 -22.43
CA GLN A 409 9.14 14.81 -21.79
C GLN A 409 9.73 15.94 -20.94
N GLU A 410 9.69 17.19 -21.42
CA GLU A 410 10.14 18.36 -20.64
C GLU A 410 9.27 18.60 -19.40
N SER A 411 7.95 18.42 -19.51
CA SER A 411 7.04 18.52 -18.36
C SER A 411 7.20 17.37 -17.37
N LEU A 412 7.41 16.13 -17.86
CA LEU A 412 7.70 14.98 -17.01
C LEU A 412 9.05 15.14 -16.31
N ALA A 413 10.03 15.74 -16.98
CA ALA A 413 11.30 16.12 -16.40
C ALA A 413 11.13 17.07 -15.20
N GLN A 414 10.27 18.09 -15.33
CA GLN A 414 10.01 19.02 -14.22
C GLN A 414 9.33 18.34 -13.03
N LEU A 415 8.37 17.45 -13.28
CA LEU A 415 7.72 16.66 -12.23
C LEU A 415 8.74 15.79 -11.48
N TRP A 416 9.58 15.07 -12.22
CA TRP A 416 10.62 14.24 -11.63
C TRP A 416 11.68 15.07 -10.88
N LEU A 417 12.09 16.22 -11.41
CA LEU A 417 13.00 17.16 -10.73
C LEU A 417 12.40 17.69 -9.43
N ALA A 418 11.10 17.96 -9.40
CA ALA A 418 10.37 18.39 -8.22
C ALA A 418 10.22 17.26 -7.17
N GLY A 419 10.44 16.00 -7.57
CA GLY A 419 10.39 14.83 -6.69
C GLY A 419 9.08 14.04 -6.79
N ALA A 420 8.28 14.26 -7.84
CA ALA A 420 7.10 13.45 -8.12
C ALA A 420 7.52 12.01 -8.45
N THR A 421 6.78 11.04 -7.91
CA THR A 421 6.98 9.62 -8.24
C THR A 421 6.42 9.35 -9.62
N ILE A 422 7.25 8.82 -10.52
CA ILE A 422 6.86 8.46 -11.88
C ILE A 422 6.88 6.94 -12.02
N ASP A 423 5.80 6.36 -12.52
CA ASP A 423 5.79 4.95 -12.95
C ASP A 423 6.48 4.84 -14.31
N TRP A 424 7.79 4.63 -14.28
CA TRP A 424 8.61 4.49 -15.48
C TRP A 424 8.28 3.24 -16.29
N GLN A 425 7.74 2.19 -15.67
CA GLN A 425 7.31 0.99 -16.40
C GLN A 425 6.04 1.27 -17.20
N ALA A 426 5.06 1.95 -16.59
CA ALA A 426 3.85 2.39 -17.29
C ALA A 426 4.19 3.41 -18.39
N PHE A 427 5.14 4.31 -18.15
CA PHE A 427 5.62 5.28 -19.15
C PHE A 427 6.21 4.61 -20.40
N ASP A 428 6.97 3.53 -20.22
CA ASP A 428 7.61 2.80 -21.32
C ASP A 428 6.76 1.64 -21.88
N ARG A 429 5.55 1.38 -21.35
CA ARG A 429 4.73 0.18 -21.66
C ARG A 429 4.46 -0.07 -23.14
N GLU A 430 4.38 0.99 -23.94
CA GLU A 430 4.08 0.91 -25.39
C GLU A 430 5.28 0.41 -26.20
N TRP A 431 6.49 0.48 -25.62
CA TRP A 431 7.75 0.18 -26.30
C TRP A 431 8.44 -1.02 -25.64
N LYS A 432 8.93 -1.93 -26.48
CA LYS A 432 9.75 -3.07 -26.02
C LYS A 432 11.18 -2.60 -25.70
N ARG A 433 11.36 -2.00 -24.54
CA ARG A 433 12.65 -1.49 -24.06
C ARG A 433 13.59 -2.59 -23.58
N LYS A 434 14.89 -2.34 -23.71
CA LYS A 434 15.95 -3.22 -23.19
C LYS A 434 16.87 -2.43 -22.27
N ARG A 435 17.39 -3.08 -21.24
CA ARG A 435 18.49 -2.53 -20.45
C ARG A 435 19.78 -2.63 -21.25
N VAL A 436 20.50 -1.52 -21.39
CA VAL A 436 21.75 -1.40 -22.14
C VAL A 436 22.89 -0.97 -21.21
N HIS A 437 24.14 -0.98 -21.71
CA HIS A 437 25.26 -0.42 -20.96
C HIS A 437 25.06 1.10 -20.82
N ALA A 438 25.28 1.65 -19.63
CA ALA A 438 25.18 3.08 -19.35
C ALA A 438 26.21 3.47 -18.29
N PRO A 439 26.63 4.75 -18.21
CA PRO A 439 27.64 5.21 -17.26
C PRO A 439 27.36 4.78 -15.81
N THR A 440 28.42 4.50 -15.07
CA THR A 440 28.38 4.23 -13.63
C THR A 440 28.39 5.54 -12.82
N TYR A 441 27.95 5.46 -11.56
CA TYR A 441 27.89 6.60 -10.65
C TYR A 441 29.20 7.41 -10.60
N ALA A 442 29.08 8.74 -10.59
CA ALA A 442 30.21 9.66 -10.49
C ALA A 442 30.56 9.95 -9.03
N PHE A 443 31.55 9.24 -8.48
CA PHE A 443 32.01 9.45 -7.11
C PHE A 443 32.76 10.78 -6.96
N ASP A 444 32.31 11.62 -6.04
CA ASP A 444 33.04 12.81 -5.58
C ASP A 444 34.19 12.38 -4.64
N LEU A 445 35.29 11.94 -5.23
CA LEU A 445 36.43 11.36 -4.51
C LEU A 445 37.15 12.42 -3.68
N ARG A 446 37.19 12.21 -2.36
CA ARG A 446 38.03 12.98 -1.43
C ARG A 446 39.20 12.12 -0.96
N SER A 447 40.39 12.73 -0.92
CA SER A 447 41.57 12.04 -0.39
C SER A 447 41.49 11.96 1.13
N CYS A 448 41.24 10.75 1.65
CA CYS A 448 41.20 10.45 3.08
C CYS A 448 42.39 9.56 3.43
N TRP A 449 43.39 10.12 4.14
CA TRP A 449 44.54 9.37 4.66
C TRP A 449 44.53 9.40 6.18
N VAL A 450 44.85 8.27 6.82
CA VAL A 450 45.07 8.18 8.27
C VAL A 450 46.58 8.12 8.50
N ASP A 451 47.13 9.06 9.27
CA ASP A 451 48.54 9.03 9.65
C ASP A 451 48.82 7.80 10.52
N HIS A 452 49.68 6.91 10.03
CA HIS A 452 50.09 5.69 10.72
C HIS A 452 50.95 6.05 11.95
N GLN A 453 50.37 6.09 13.15
CA GLN A 453 51.16 6.06 14.38
C GLN A 453 51.70 4.65 14.63
N PRO A 454 53.02 4.42 14.68
CA PRO A 454 53.57 3.09 14.88
C PRO A 454 53.22 2.54 16.26
N ALA A 455 52.67 1.33 16.28
CA ALA A 455 52.32 0.59 17.48
C ALA A 455 53.54 0.41 18.40
N ARG A 456 53.39 0.78 19.69
CA ARG A 456 54.35 0.42 20.75
C ARG A 456 54.43 -1.10 20.86
N GLN A 457 55.62 -1.65 20.61
CA GLN A 457 55.96 -3.04 20.91
C GLN A 457 55.77 -3.33 22.40
N ALA A 458 54.78 -4.13 22.77
CA ALA A 458 54.74 -4.80 24.05
C ALA A 458 55.54 -6.11 23.92
N GLN A 459 56.66 -6.18 24.63
CA GLN A 459 57.49 -7.38 24.74
C GLN A 459 56.70 -8.49 25.46
N HIS A 460 56.72 -9.68 24.88
CA HIS A 460 56.28 -10.92 25.52
C HIS A 460 57.09 -11.19 26.79
N GLU A 461 56.44 -11.27 27.94
CA GLU A 461 56.89 -12.08 29.07
C GLU A 461 55.76 -13.04 29.47
N THR A 462 56.07 -14.34 29.44
CA THR A 462 55.20 -15.42 29.88
C THR A 462 55.19 -15.50 31.41
N LYS A 463 54.00 -15.62 32.02
CA LYS A 463 53.84 -16.13 33.39
C LYS A 463 52.69 -17.13 33.50
N PRO A 464 52.82 -18.17 34.36
CA PRO A 464 51.91 -19.31 34.40
C PRO A 464 50.69 -19.08 35.29
N TRP A 465 49.66 -19.88 35.03
CA TRP A 465 48.38 -19.90 35.74
C TRP A 465 48.51 -20.40 37.19
N GLY A 466 47.91 -19.66 38.13
CA GLY A 466 47.60 -20.11 39.49
C GLY A 466 48.41 -19.47 40.62
N SER A 467 47.80 -18.54 41.36
CA SER A 467 47.88 -18.50 42.82
C SER A 467 46.80 -17.57 43.39
N THR A 468 46.11 -18.09 44.39
CA THR A 468 45.12 -17.41 45.24
C THR A 468 45.81 -16.39 46.15
N GLY A 469 45.14 -15.27 46.43
CA GLY A 469 45.62 -14.34 47.46
C GLY A 469 45.03 -12.93 47.36
N THR A 470 44.12 -12.65 48.27
CA THR A 470 43.61 -11.33 48.68
C THR A 470 44.75 -10.35 49.00
N ASP A 471 44.73 -9.14 48.44
CA ASP A 471 44.73 -7.93 49.27
C ASP A 471 44.30 -6.68 48.52
N ARG A 472 43.61 -5.81 49.26
CA ARG A 472 43.17 -4.48 48.84
C ARG A 472 44.38 -3.56 48.76
N ASP A 473 44.49 -2.77 47.70
CA ASP A 473 44.86 -1.37 47.86
C ASP A 473 44.41 -0.53 46.67
N ALA A 474 43.76 0.58 47.03
CA ALA A 474 43.17 1.55 46.14
C ALA A 474 44.25 2.47 45.57
N THR A 475 44.32 2.59 44.25
CA THR A 475 44.66 3.87 43.59
C THR A 475 43.98 3.90 42.23
N GLY A 476 43.13 4.91 42.05
CA GLY A 476 42.26 5.08 40.90
C GLY A 476 43.00 5.14 39.56
N VAL A 477 42.44 4.46 38.58
CA VAL A 477 42.55 4.80 37.18
C VAL A 477 41.12 4.76 36.66
N ALA A 478 40.65 5.89 36.16
CA ALA A 478 39.33 6.06 35.59
C ALA A 478 39.07 4.99 34.52
N VAL A 479 38.10 4.13 34.78
CA VAL A 479 37.45 3.34 33.74
C VAL A 479 36.71 4.35 32.89
N ALA A 480 37.26 4.65 31.72
CA ALA A 480 36.52 5.34 30.69
C ALA A 480 35.29 4.49 30.38
N GLU A 481 34.12 5.02 30.72
CA GLU A 481 32.84 4.54 30.22
C GLU A 481 32.96 4.42 28.70
N SER A 482 33.08 3.19 28.21
CA SER A 482 32.78 2.88 26.82
C SER A 482 31.29 3.09 26.64
N LYS A 483 30.89 4.35 26.42
CA LYS A 483 29.63 4.68 25.77
C LYS A 483 29.61 3.90 24.46
N ARG A 484 28.85 2.80 24.43
CA ARG A 484 28.32 2.25 23.19
C ARG A 484 27.56 3.40 22.54
N VAL A 485 28.18 4.01 21.53
CA VAL A 485 27.47 4.89 20.60
C VAL A 485 26.44 3.97 19.94
N ALA A 486 25.17 4.14 20.29
CA ALA A 486 24.09 3.54 19.53
C ALA A 486 24.30 3.95 18.08
N VAL A 487 24.61 2.99 17.20
CA VAL A 487 24.62 3.23 15.76
C VAL A 487 23.20 3.64 15.43
N VAL A 488 22.99 4.94 15.17
CA VAL A 488 21.70 5.45 14.69
C VAL A 488 21.54 4.86 13.29
N ARG A 489 20.84 3.73 13.22
CA ARG A 489 20.50 3.09 11.96
C ARG A 489 19.46 3.94 11.25
N SER A 490 19.65 4.19 9.96
CA SER A 490 18.62 4.85 9.15
C SER A 490 17.37 3.95 9.05
N PRO A 491 16.18 4.50 8.75
CA PRO A 491 14.98 3.68 8.51
C PRO A 491 15.20 2.63 7.43
N GLU A 492 15.97 2.98 6.40
CA GLU A 492 16.39 2.05 5.35
C GLU A 492 17.18 0.86 5.89
N GLU A 493 18.16 1.09 6.77
CA GLU A 493 18.94 0.01 7.38
C GLU A 493 18.08 -0.88 8.27
N TRP A 494 17.09 -0.30 8.96
CA TRP A 494 16.13 -1.06 9.76
C TRP A 494 15.20 -1.92 8.92
N VAL A 495 14.55 -1.34 7.89
CA VAL A 495 13.68 -2.11 6.98
C VAL A 495 14.48 -3.21 6.32
N ARG A 496 15.70 -2.92 5.85
CA ARG A 496 16.54 -3.91 5.17
C ARG A 496 16.97 -5.03 6.10
N ALA A 497 17.39 -4.70 7.31
CA ALA A 497 17.74 -5.71 8.30
C ALA A 497 16.53 -6.59 8.64
N ILE A 498 15.38 -5.97 8.90
CA ILE A 498 14.15 -6.66 9.32
C ILE A 498 13.61 -7.53 8.19
N TRP A 499 13.51 -7.03 6.96
CA TRP A 499 13.02 -7.83 5.84
C TRP A 499 13.98 -8.98 5.49
N ARG A 500 15.31 -8.79 5.55
CA ARG A 500 16.27 -9.88 5.29
C ARG A 500 16.08 -11.01 6.28
N GLU A 501 15.87 -10.65 7.54
CA GLU A 501 15.65 -11.62 8.61
C GLU A 501 14.27 -12.30 8.47
N VAL A 502 13.21 -11.53 8.24
CA VAL A 502 11.82 -12.06 8.15
C VAL A 502 11.61 -12.90 6.89
N LEU A 503 12.18 -12.52 5.75
CA LEU A 503 12.01 -13.22 4.48
C LEU A 503 13.09 -14.28 4.22
N GLY A 504 14.15 -14.33 5.04
CA GLY A 504 15.29 -15.23 4.86
C GLY A 504 16.17 -14.88 3.65
N LEU A 505 16.18 -13.61 3.23
CA LEU A 505 16.83 -13.16 1.99
C LEU A 505 18.20 -12.53 2.25
N GLN A 506 19.16 -12.82 1.37
CA GLN A 506 20.51 -12.24 1.43
C GLN A 506 20.57 -10.83 0.85
N GLU A 507 19.73 -10.47 -0.10
CA GLU A 507 19.72 -9.13 -0.69
C GLU A 507 18.28 -8.67 -0.83
N ILE A 508 18.08 -7.37 -0.61
CA ILE A 508 16.81 -6.68 -0.82
C ILE A 508 17.12 -5.43 -1.60
N ALA A 509 16.57 -5.34 -2.81
CA ALA A 509 16.67 -4.20 -3.69
C ALA A 509 15.64 -3.12 -3.30
N PRO A 510 15.88 -1.84 -3.62
CA PRO A 510 14.96 -0.76 -3.29
C PRO A 510 13.55 -0.90 -3.88
N ASP A 511 13.43 -1.55 -5.05
CA ASP A 511 12.17 -1.72 -5.78
C ASP A 511 11.45 -3.03 -5.43
N ASP A 512 12.02 -3.82 -4.52
CA ASP A 512 11.44 -5.10 -4.14
C ASP A 512 10.10 -4.91 -3.44
N ASN A 513 9.08 -5.63 -3.91
CA ASN A 513 7.80 -5.73 -3.24
C ASN A 513 7.83 -6.87 -2.22
N PHE A 514 7.43 -6.59 -0.99
CA PHE A 514 7.40 -7.55 0.11
C PHE A 514 6.63 -8.83 -0.23
N LEU A 515 5.48 -8.70 -0.88
CA LEU A 515 4.62 -9.83 -1.23
C LEU A 515 5.24 -10.67 -2.34
N TYR A 516 5.89 -10.04 -3.33
CA TYR A 516 6.54 -10.75 -4.44
C TYR A 516 7.87 -11.40 -4.04
N LEU A 517 8.53 -10.88 -3.01
CA LEU A 517 9.65 -11.54 -2.36
C LEU A 517 9.25 -12.79 -1.55
N GLY A 518 7.94 -13.06 -1.44
CA GLY A 518 7.40 -14.21 -0.74
C GLY A 518 6.94 -13.92 0.68
N GLY A 519 6.77 -12.64 1.02
CA GLY A 519 6.17 -12.23 2.28
C GLY A 519 4.66 -12.44 2.29
N ASP A 520 4.12 -12.82 3.45
CA ASP A 520 2.69 -12.96 3.68
C ASP A 520 2.19 -12.04 4.82
N SER A 521 0.92 -12.17 5.20
CA SER A 521 0.33 -11.38 6.29
C SER A 521 1.01 -11.63 7.64
N LEU A 522 1.51 -12.84 7.89
CA LEU A 522 2.23 -13.16 9.12
C LEU A 522 3.59 -12.46 9.13
N ASN A 523 4.29 -12.47 8.00
CA ASN A 523 5.54 -11.74 7.85
C ASN A 523 5.33 -10.23 8.02
N LEU A 524 4.25 -9.64 7.49
CA LEU A 524 3.93 -8.22 7.68
C LEU A 524 3.72 -7.85 9.15
N ILE A 525 3.02 -8.69 9.92
CA ILE A 525 2.86 -8.51 11.37
C ILE A 525 4.22 -8.51 12.07
N GLN A 526 5.13 -9.40 11.69
CA GLN A 526 6.49 -9.44 12.23
C GLN A 526 7.30 -8.19 11.87
N VAL A 527 7.22 -7.73 10.62
CA VAL A 527 7.88 -6.50 10.15
C VAL A 527 7.38 -5.29 10.92
N GLN A 528 6.06 -5.11 11.03
CA GLN A 528 5.42 -4.03 11.76
C GLN A 528 5.89 -4.01 13.23
N SER A 529 5.81 -5.15 13.90
CA SER A 529 6.20 -5.31 15.31
C SER A 529 7.66 -4.93 15.55
N ARG A 530 8.57 -5.39 14.67
CA ARG A 530 10.01 -5.10 14.76
C ARG A 530 10.33 -3.65 14.44
N LEU A 531 9.65 -3.05 13.47
CA LEU A 531 9.83 -1.63 13.11
C LEU A 531 9.31 -0.70 14.21
N ASN A 532 8.12 -0.95 14.74
CA ASN A 532 7.56 -0.17 15.85
C ASN A 532 8.50 -0.17 17.06
N ARG A 533 9.09 -1.32 17.41
CA ARG A 533 10.08 -1.42 18.49
C ARG A 533 11.39 -0.71 18.18
N ALA A 534 11.95 -0.96 17.00
CA ALA A 534 13.27 -0.44 16.63
C ALA A 534 13.27 1.08 16.49
N LEU A 535 12.17 1.66 16.03
CA LEU A 535 12.02 3.07 15.72
C LEU A 535 11.14 3.84 16.72
N GLN A 536 10.52 3.14 17.68
CA GLN A 536 9.55 3.72 18.63
C GLN A 536 8.40 4.46 17.92
N LEU A 537 7.93 3.90 16.81
CA LEU A 537 6.83 4.45 16.00
C LEU A 537 5.54 3.64 16.19
N ARG A 538 4.42 4.25 15.77
CA ARG A 538 3.13 3.55 15.60
C ARG A 538 2.81 3.37 14.12
N LEU A 539 3.20 2.22 13.58
CA LEU A 539 2.71 1.67 12.32
C LEU A 539 1.56 0.74 12.60
N ASN A 540 0.51 0.80 11.79
CA ASN A 540 -0.55 -0.20 11.74
C ASN A 540 -0.38 -1.10 10.49
N LEU A 541 -1.06 -2.25 10.43
CA LEU A 541 -0.97 -3.16 9.28
C LEU A 541 -1.40 -2.53 7.96
N ARG A 542 -2.41 -1.64 7.98
CA ARG A 542 -2.88 -0.93 6.79
C ARG A 542 -1.77 -0.06 6.21
N ASP A 543 -0.92 0.53 7.04
CA ASP A 543 0.24 1.29 6.59
C ASP A 543 1.19 0.38 5.79
N LEU A 544 1.44 -0.84 6.25
CA LEU A 544 2.31 -1.79 5.54
C LEU A 544 1.66 -2.34 4.25
N TYR A 545 0.35 -2.62 4.27
CA TYR A 545 -0.38 -3.07 3.07
C TYR A 545 -0.43 -2.00 1.97
N ARG A 546 -0.42 -0.72 2.33
CA ARG A 546 -0.37 0.40 1.37
C ARG A 546 1.04 0.67 0.84
N ASN A 547 2.06 0.28 1.59
CA ASN A 547 3.46 0.56 1.32
C ASN A 547 4.23 -0.78 1.25
N THR A 548 3.86 -1.63 0.29
CA THR A 548 4.41 -2.99 0.16
C THR A 548 5.77 -3.02 -0.52
N SER A 549 6.21 -1.95 -1.19
CA SER A 549 7.58 -1.86 -1.70
C SER A 549 8.56 -1.43 -0.60
N PHE A 550 9.81 -1.88 -0.71
CA PHE A 550 10.86 -1.51 0.23
C PHE A 550 11.01 0.01 0.33
N ALA A 551 11.04 0.70 -0.82
CA ALA A 551 11.14 2.15 -0.89
C ALA A 551 9.94 2.87 -0.23
N ASP A 552 8.70 2.41 -0.48
CA ASP A 552 7.51 3.03 0.09
C ASP A 552 7.48 2.90 1.62
N LEU A 553 7.84 1.71 2.14
CA LEU A 553 7.90 1.48 3.58
C LEU A 553 8.98 2.35 4.24
N VAL A 554 10.15 2.49 3.61
CA VAL A 554 11.21 3.38 4.09
C VAL A 554 10.76 4.85 4.08
N ALA A 555 10.08 5.30 3.02
CA ALA A 555 9.56 6.66 2.92
C ALA A 555 8.51 6.95 3.99
N LEU A 556 7.58 6.02 4.24
CA LEU A 556 6.60 6.12 5.32
C LEU A 556 7.27 6.24 6.70
N LEU A 557 8.26 5.39 6.98
CA LEU A 557 8.99 5.43 8.25
C LEU A 557 9.74 6.75 8.44
N GLN A 558 10.36 7.26 7.38
CA GLN A 558 11.06 8.53 7.40
C GLN A 558 10.07 9.68 7.70
N ALA A 559 8.92 9.72 7.03
CA ALA A 559 7.87 10.70 7.29
C ALA A 559 7.38 10.65 8.75
N LYS A 560 7.10 9.45 9.29
CA LYS A 560 6.67 9.28 10.69
C LYS A 560 7.75 9.67 11.70
N LEU A 561 9.03 9.41 11.42
CA LEU A 561 10.13 9.86 12.29
C LEU A 561 10.30 11.37 12.27
N ASP A 562 10.13 12.00 11.10
CA ASP A 562 10.24 13.45 10.95
C ASP A 562 9.06 14.17 11.64
N GLU A 563 7.85 13.60 11.59
CA GLU A 563 6.68 14.05 12.39
C GLU A 563 6.96 13.93 13.90
N THR A 564 7.45 12.77 14.36
CA THR A 564 7.75 12.52 15.78
C THR A 564 8.91 13.39 16.30
N ALA A 565 9.84 13.81 15.42
CA ALA A 565 10.95 14.70 15.76
C ALA A 565 10.56 16.19 15.81
N CYS A 566 9.50 16.60 15.10
CA CYS A 566 8.99 17.98 15.09
C CYS A 566 7.98 18.27 16.22
N GLU A 567 7.46 17.24 16.87
CA GLU A 567 6.47 17.37 17.95
C GLU A 567 7.12 17.27 19.34
N LEU A 568 7.07 18.37 20.11
CA LEU A 568 6.79 18.24 21.55
C LEU A 568 5.37 17.66 21.62
N ALA A 569 5.29 16.33 21.69
CA ALA A 569 4.07 15.51 21.61
C ALA A 569 2.77 16.27 21.98
N PRO A 570 1.83 16.48 21.04
CA PRO A 570 0.47 16.78 21.37
C PRO A 570 -0.13 15.57 22.10
N GLU A 571 -0.58 15.83 23.32
CA GLU A 571 -1.27 14.91 24.23
C GLU A 571 -2.69 14.53 23.75
N SER A 572 -2.93 14.47 22.43
CA SER A 572 -4.25 14.37 21.82
C SER A 572 -4.37 13.22 20.82
N LEU A 573 -4.13 12.02 21.33
CA LEU A 573 -4.87 10.76 21.07
C LEU A 573 -4.28 9.70 22.02
N ARG A 574 -4.15 10.05 23.31
CA ARG A 574 -4.38 9.03 24.32
C ARG A 574 -5.82 8.62 24.08
N LEU A 575 -6.07 7.38 23.66
CA LEU A 575 -7.30 6.74 24.09
C LEU A 575 -7.25 6.87 25.62
N ASP A 576 -7.90 7.91 26.14
CA ASP A 576 -8.28 7.95 27.54
C ASP A 576 -8.92 6.58 27.82
N GLU A 577 -8.57 6.04 28.98
CA GLU A 577 -9.05 4.77 29.52
C GLU A 577 -8.14 3.53 29.35
N GLN A 578 -6.95 3.56 29.97
CA GLN A 578 -6.50 2.44 30.83
C GLN A 578 -7.33 2.38 32.14
N ILE A 579 -8.64 2.67 32.04
CA ILE A 579 -9.59 2.53 33.14
C ILE A 579 -10.08 1.07 33.09
N ASP A 580 -9.74 0.32 34.13
CA ASP A 580 -10.23 -1.02 34.46
C ASP A 580 -9.93 -2.17 33.45
N LEU A 581 -8.64 -2.48 33.26
CA LEU A 581 -8.14 -3.74 32.68
C LEU A 581 -8.14 -4.92 33.69
N VAL A 582 -9.03 -4.89 34.68
CA VAL A 582 -9.17 -5.92 35.71
C VAL A 582 -10.64 -6.31 35.82
N GLY A 583 -10.91 -7.59 36.04
CA GLY A 583 -12.26 -8.11 36.22
C GLY A 583 -12.78 -8.85 34.99
N GLU A 584 -14.10 -8.83 34.80
CA GLU A 584 -14.76 -9.64 33.77
C GLU A 584 -14.46 -9.12 32.36
N VAL A 585 -14.14 -10.04 31.46
CA VAL A 585 -13.86 -9.77 30.05
C VAL A 585 -14.77 -10.64 29.19
N PRO A 586 -15.41 -10.09 28.13
CA PRO A 586 -16.19 -10.90 27.21
C PRO A 586 -15.31 -11.94 26.49
N LEU A 587 -15.87 -13.12 26.25
CA LEU A 587 -15.21 -14.13 25.41
C LEU A 587 -15.19 -13.66 23.96
N SER A 588 -14.05 -13.83 23.30
CA SER A 588 -13.91 -13.61 21.86
C SER A 588 -14.70 -14.62 21.04
N HIS A 589 -14.85 -14.36 19.74
CA HIS A 589 -15.56 -15.26 18.83
C HIS A 589 -14.96 -16.67 18.82
N ILE A 590 -13.64 -16.79 18.84
CA ILE A 590 -12.96 -18.10 18.81
C ILE A 590 -13.00 -18.81 20.17
N GLN A 591 -12.95 -18.07 21.27
CA GLN A 591 -13.17 -18.65 22.59
C GLN A 591 -14.61 -19.17 22.73
N GLN A 592 -15.60 -18.44 22.22
CA GLN A 592 -16.98 -18.91 22.18
C GLN A 592 -17.13 -20.16 21.30
N TRP A 593 -16.51 -20.19 20.11
CA TRP A 593 -16.44 -21.41 19.30
C TRP A 593 -15.85 -22.58 20.09
N LEU A 594 -14.74 -22.37 20.80
CA LEU A 594 -14.05 -23.39 21.58
C LEU A 594 -14.93 -23.93 22.73
N PHE A 595 -15.64 -23.06 23.46
CA PHE A 595 -16.53 -23.47 24.56
C PHE A 595 -17.89 -24.03 24.13
N VAL A 596 -18.42 -23.61 22.98
CA VAL A 596 -19.80 -23.92 22.56
C VAL A 596 -19.87 -24.96 21.45
N SER A 597 -18.97 -24.87 20.47
CA SER A 597 -19.04 -25.64 19.22
C SER A 597 -17.95 -26.70 19.09
N SER A 598 -16.78 -26.48 19.69
CA SER A 598 -15.71 -27.47 19.63
C SER A 598 -16.05 -28.73 20.44
N ARG A 599 -15.49 -29.86 20.03
CA ARG A 599 -15.55 -31.13 20.78
C ARG A 599 -14.29 -31.37 21.61
N MET A 600 -13.51 -30.30 21.85
CA MET A 600 -12.26 -30.32 22.60
C MET A 600 -12.52 -29.80 24.02
N ASP A 601 -11.77 -30.31 25.00
CA ASP A 601 -11.77 -29.72 26.34
C ASP A 601 -10.78 -28.54 26.35
N PRO A 602 -11.25 -27.30 26.54
CA PRO A 602 -10.38 -26.13 26.46
C PRO A 602 -9.34 -26.05 27.59
N GLU A 603 -9.52 -26.81 28.68
CA GLU A 603 -8.53 -26.89 29.77
C GLU A 603 -7.26 -27.63 29.36
N TYR A 604 -7.31 -28.52 28.34
CA TYR A 604 -6.19 -29.35 27.91
C TYR A 604 -5.63 -28.95 26.53
N PHE A 605 -5.90 -27.71 26.10
CA PHE A 605 -5.44 -27.17 24.83
C PHE A 605 -4.30 -26.16 25.07
N PHE A 606 -3.06 -26.59 24.82
CA PHE A 606 -1.84 -25.85 25.16
C PHE A 606 -0.96 -25.58 23.94
N MET A 607 -0.11 -24.57 24.08
CA MET A 607 0.93 -24.22 23.11
C MET A 607 2.22 -23.88 23.89
N PRO A 608 3.02 -24.89 24.27
CA PRO A 608 4.19 -24.70 25.11
C PRO A 608 5.30 -23.95 24.36
N VAL A 609 6.09 -23.20 25.12
CA VAL A 609 7.33 -22.55 24.67
C VAL A 609 8.51 -23.33 25.27
N CYS A 610 9.34 -23.92 24.41
CA CYS A 610 10.42 -24.82 24.79
C CYS A 610 11.78 -24.28 24.30
N LEU A 611 12.59 -23.73 25.22
CA LEU A 611 13.89 -23.14 24.92
C LEU A 611 15.03 -23.96 25.54
N GLU A 612 16.14 -24.08 24.84
CA GLU A 612 17.39 -24.69 25.30
C GLU A 612 18.53 -23.68 25.16
N THR A 613 19.45 -23.65 26.12
CA THR A 613 20.64 -22.81 26.06
C THR A 613 21.84 -23.45 26.75
N SER A 614 23.03 -23.15 26.26
CA SER A 614 24.29 -23.46 26.95
C SER A 614 24.66 -22.43 28.03
N LYS A 615 23.90 -21.34 28.18
CA LYS A 615 24.09 -20.37 29.26
C LYS A 615 23.72 -20.98 30.60
N SER A 616 24.51 -20.70 31.63
CA SER A 616 24.13 -20.98 33.01
C SER A 616 23.13 -19.94 33.49
N LEU A 617 21.84 -20.23 33.33
CA LEU A 617 20.78 -19.30 33.69
C LEU A 617 20.63 -19.14 35.20
N GLN A 618 20.44 -17.90 35.65
CA GLN A 618 20.11 -17.56 37.04
C GLN A 618 18.59 -17.68 37.25
N PRO A 619 18.12 -18.56 38.15
CA PRO A 619 16.68 -18.71 38.43
C PRO A 619 15.98 -17.41 38.82
N GLU A 620 16.65 -16.55 39.58
CA GLU A 620 16.09 -15.28 40.07
C GLU A 620 15.76 -14.31 38.92
N TRP A 621 16.63 -14.22 37.91
CA TRP A 621 16.39 -13.36 36.75
C TRP A 621 15.30 -13.93 35.85
N LEU A 622 15.25 -15.26 35.68
CA LEU A 622 14.18 -15.88 34.89
C LEU A 622 12.81 -15.73 35.55
N GLN A 623 12.74 -15.90 36.87
CA GLN A 623 11.56 -15.63 37.67
C GLN A 623 11.09 -14.17 37.51
N GLN A 624 12.00 -13.20 37.62
CA GLN A 624 11.68 -11.78 37.41
C GLN A 624 11.23 -11.49 35.97
N ALA A 625 11.87 -12.11 34.98
CA ALA A 625 11.50 -11.95 33.58
C ALA A 625 10.06 -12.43 33.32
N LEU A 626 9.70 -13.61 33.86
CA LEU A 626 8.34 -14.13 33.75
C LEU A 626 7.30 -13.19 34.39
N GLN A 627 7.61 -12.60 35.55
CA GLN A 627 6.74 -11.63 36.21
C GLN A 627 6.54 -10.37 35.35
N ILE A 628 7.62 -9.78 34.82
CA ILE A 628 7.57 -8.60 33.94
C ILE A 628 6.71 -8.89 32.70
N LEU A 629 6.82 -10.10 32.14
CA LEU A 629 5.99 -10.51 31.00
C LEU A 629 4.50 -10.57 31.38
N HIS A 630 4.15 -11.09 32.56
CA HIS A 630 2.75 -11.13 33.04
C HIS A 630 2.18 -9.73 33.30
N ASP A 631 3.00 -8.80 33.77
CA ASP A 631 2.60 -7.42 33.98
C ASP A 631 2.37 -6.71 32.64
N HIS A 632 3.24 -6.95 31.66
CA HIS A 632 3.19 -6.35 30.33
C HIS A 632 2.04 -6.92 29.47
N HIS A 633 1.95 -8.24 29.33
CA HIS A 633 0.99 -8.94 28.47
C HIS A 633 -0.27 -9.36 29.23
N ASP A 634 -1.35 -8.59 29.09
CA ASP A 634 -2.58 -8.76 29.88
C ASP A 634 -3.07 -10.21 29.92
N MET A 635 -3.14 -10.87 28.77
CA MET A 635 -3.72 -12.21 28.68
C MET A 635 -2.95 -13.30 29.44
N LEU A 636 -1.69 -13.07 29.82
CA LEU A 636 -0.98 -14.01 30.72
C LEU A 636 -1.58 -14.03 32.15
N ARG A 637 -2.33 -12.99 32.52
CA ARG A 637 -3.10 -12.88 33.78
C ARG A 637 -4.56 -13.30 33.63
N ALA A 638 -4.97 -13.82 32.46
CA ALA A 638 -6.32 -14.29 32.25
C ALA A 638 -6.56 -15.63 32.98
N THR A 639 -7.72 -15.71 33.63
CA THR A 639 -8.25 -16.93 34.24
C THR A 639 -9.70 -17.14 33.80
N TYR A 640 -10.21 -18.34 33.99
CA TYR A 640 -11.58 -18.71 33.61
C TYR A 640 -12.31 -19.29 34.81
N LYS A 641 -13.60 -18.98 34.93
CA LYS A 641 -14.49 -19.56 35.93
C LYS A 641 -15.72 -20.13 35.27
N ARG A 642 -16.12 -21.33 35.71
CA ARG A 642 -17.39 -21.93 35.35
C ARG A 642 -18.52 -21.23 36.11
N VAL A 643 -19.49 -20.68 35.40
CA VAL A 643 -20.64 -19.95 35.96
C VAL A 643 -21.96 -20.53 35.47
N ALA A 644 -23.07 -20.17 36.10
CA ALA A 644 -24.40 -20.57 35.64
C ALA A 644 -24.70 -19.91 34.29
N GLY A 645 -24.51 -20.66 33.19
CA GLY A 645 -24.69 -20.17 31.81
C GLY A 645 -23.47 -20.30 30.90
N GLY A 646 -22.33 -20.80 31.39
CA GLY A 646 -21.15 -21.06 30.57
C GLY A 646 -19.84 -20.85 31.31
N VAL A 647 -18.86 -20.30 30.60
CA VAL A 647 -17.54 -19.92 31.14
C VAL A 647 -17.39 -18.41 31.10
N GLN A 648 -16.81 -17.85 32.15
CA GLN A 648 -16.52 -16.43 32.26
C GLN A 648 -15.00 -16.24 32.29
N GLN A 649 -14.49 -15.33 31.45
CA GLN A 649 -13.10 -14.90 31.48
C GLN A 649 -12.92 -13.75 32.47
N ILE A 650 -11.85 -13.81 33.26
CA ILE A 650 -11.49 -12.81 34.26
C ILE A 650 -10.02 -12.45 34.06
N LEU A 651 -9.74 -11.15 33.98
CA LEU A 651 -8.40 -10.61 33.94
C LEU A 651 -7.97 -10.21 35.35
N LEU A 652 -6.97 -10.87 35.92
CA LEU A 652 -6.48 -10.61 37.28
C LEU A 652 -5.65 -9.32 37.33
N ALA A 653 -5.68 -8.58 38.44
CA ALA A 653 -4.79 -7.42 38.63
C ALA A 653 -3.31 -7.87 38.66
N PRO A 654 -2.35 -7.06 38.17
CA PRO A 654 -0.92 -7.39 38.23
C PRO A 654 -0.44 -7.77 39.63
N GLU A 655 -0.85 -7.02 40.65
CA GLU A 655 -0.45 -7.26 42.04
C GLU A 655 -1.08 -8.52 42.66
N ALA A 656 -2.08 -9.09 42.00
CA ALA A 656 -2.74 -10.33 42.41
C ALA A 656 -2.12 -11.58 41.75
N VAL A 657 -1.14 -11.40 40.86
CA VAL A 657 -0.49 -12.48 40.11
C VAL A 657 0.96 -12.62 40.57
N GLU A 658 1.24 -13.72 41.26
CA GLU A 658 2.60 -14.17 41.57
C GLU A 658 2.90 -15.36 40.66
N VAL A 659 3.86 -15.17 39.74
CA VAL A 659 4.32 -16.25 38.87
C VAL A 659 5.26 -17.16 39.66
N GLU A 660 5.21 -18.47 39.44
CA GLU A 660 6.15 -19.42 40.07
C GLU A 660 6.98 -20.11 38.99
N LEU A 661 8.31 -19.98 39.07
CA LEU A 661 9.26 -20.77 38.28
C LEU A 661 9.65 -22.04 39.06
N LEU A 662 9.29 -23.19 38.51
CA LEU A 662 9.68 -24.48 39.07
C LEU A 662 11.11 -24.82 38.66
N LEU A 663 11.92 -25.34 39.58
CA LEU A 663 13.32 -25.70 39.33
C LEU A 663 13.51 -27.21 39.39
N TYR A 664 14.01 -27.78 38.30
CA TYR A 664 14.31 -29.22 38.20
C TYR A 664 15.78 -29.42 37.86
N ASP A 665 16.44 -30.30 38.58
CA ASP A 665 17.81 -30.74 38.27
C ASP A 665 17.75 -32.20 37.82
N LEU A 666 18.01 -32.45 36.53
CA LEU A 666 18.03 -33.79 35.95
C LEU A 666 19.44 -34.36 35.85
N THR A 667 20.46 -33.65 36.35
CA THR A 667 21.87 -34.08 36.28
C THR A 667 22.15 -35.39 37.03
N ASP A 668 21.28 -35.76 37.99
CA ASP A 668 21.39 -36.99 38.78
C ASP A 668 20.90 -38.26 38.02
N LEU A 669 20.25 -38.12 36.86
CA LEU A 669 19.73 -39.25 36.07
C LEU A 669 20.81 -39.85 35.15
N ALA A 670 20.74 -41.17 34.89
CA ALA A 670 21.79 -41.90 34.20
C ALA A 670 21.67 -41.77 32.67
N GLY A 671 22.15 -40.65 32.13
CA GLY A 671 22.35 -40.42 30.71
C GLY A 671 21.15 -39.85 29.95
N GLN A 672 21.43 -39.39 28.73
CA GLN A 672 20.55 -38.56 27.90
C GLN A 672 19.13 -39.13 27.71
N GLN A 673 18.98 -40.45 27.59
CA GLN A 673 17.69 -41.08 27.34
C GLN A 673 16.75 -41.03 28.57
N GLU A 674 17.29 -41.19 29.78
CA GLU A 674 16.49 -41.10 31.02
C GLU A 674 16.10 -39.64 31.32
N GLN A 675 17.00 -38.70 31.02
CA GLN A 675 16.71 -37.27 31.15
C GLN A 675 15.61 -36.81 30.19
N GLU A 676 15.65 -37.26 28.93
CA GLU A 676 14.60 -36.92 27.96
C GLU A 676 13.24 -37.50 28.40
N ALA A 677 13.20 -38.74 28.86
CA ALA A 677 11.97 -39.34 29.41
C ALA A 677 11.47 -38.64 30.69
N ALA A 678 12.38 -38.08 31.51
CA ALA A 678 11.99 -37.27 32.66
C ALA A 678 11.44 -35.92 32.25
N PHE A 679 12.07 -35.25 31.28
CA PHE A 679 11.58 -34.01 30.69
C PHE A 679 10.17 -34.17 30.09
N GLN A 680 9.93 -35.27 29.37
CA GLN A 680 8.62 -35.63 28.82
C GLN A 680 7.53 -35.76 29.89
N ARG A 681 7.83 -36.44 31.00
CA ARG A 681 6.88 -36.56 32.11
C ARG A 681 6.61 -35.22 32.78
N LEU A 682 7.65 -34.39 32.90
CA LEU A 682 7.53 -33.04 33.45
C LEU A 682 6.60 -32.18 32.58
N GLU A 683 6.70 -32.31 31.26
CA GLU A 683 5.84 -31.61 30.31
C GLU A 683 4.35 -31.91 30.54
N VAL A 684 4.01 -33.20 30.66
CA VAL A 684 2.65 -33.65 30.98
C VAL A 684 2.21 -33.19 32.37
N GLU A 685 3.07 -33.31 33.39
CA GLU A 685 2.76 -32.90 34.75
C GLU A 685 2.46 -31.39 34.85
N LEU A 686 3.25 -30.55 34.18
CA LEU A 686 2.98 -29.10 34.12
C LEU A 686 1.65 -28.81 33.43
N ALA A 687 1.38 -29.46 32.29
CA ALA A 687 0.14 -29.27 31.55
C ALA A 687 -1.09 -29.64 32.39
N GLU A 688 -1.10 -30.82 33.01
CA GLU A 688 -2.17 -31.28 33.91
C GLU A 688 -2.32 -30.39 35.17
N SER A 689 -1.26 -29.67 35.54
CA SER A 689 -1.30 -28.76 36.69
C SER A 689 -2.08 -27.47 36.41
N ILE A 690 -2.35 -27.14 35.14
CA ILE A 690 -3.07 -25.93 34.72
C ILE A 690 -4.57 -26.23 34.67
N THR A 691 -5.34 -25.61 35.58
CA THR A 691 -6.80 -25.73 35.61
C THR A 691 -7.46 -24.40 35.93
N PHE A 692 -8.73 -24.24 35.56
CA PHE A 692 -9.52 -23.03 35.86
C PHE A 692 -9.58 -22.74 37.37
N GLU A 693 -9.53 -23.78 38.20
CA GLU A 693 -9.60 -23.68 39.67
C GLU A 693 -8.32 -23.12 40.29
N LYS A 694 -7.17 -23.34 39.65
CA LYS A 694 -5.84 -22.90 40.12
C LYS A 694 -5.48 -21.49 39.64
N GLY A 695 -6.35 -20.83 38.88
CA GLY A 695 -6.23 -19.43 38.49
C GLY A 695 -5.43 -19.24 37.21
N LEU A 696 -4.09 -19.19 37.31
CA LEU A 696 -3.25 -18.91 36.15
C LEU A 696 -3.23 -20.07 35.18
N MET A 697 -3.39 -19.74 33.90
CA MET A 697 -3.52 -20.70 32.82
C MET A 697 -2.18 -21.02 32.13
N ASN A 698 -1.07 -20.79 32.85
CA ASN A 698 0.28 -21.09 32.39
C ASN A 698 1.21 -21.44 33.56
N ARG A 699 2.27 -22.20 33.27
CA ARG A 699 3.29 -22.67 34.22
C ARG A 699 4.65 -22.77 33.55
N ALA A 700 5.71 -22.37 34.26
CA ALA A 700 7.07 -22.40 33.75
C ALA A 700 7.99 -23.24 34.64
N ALA A 701 8.92 -23.95 34.01
CA ALA A 701 9.98 -24.71 34.65
C ALA A 701 11.34 -24.41 34.01
N LEU A 702 12.37 -24.30 34.85
CA LEU A 702 13.78 -24.30 34.46
C LEU A 702 14.37 -25.67 34.81
N VAL A 703 14.92 -26.34 33.80
CA VAL A 703 15.45 -27.70 33.88
C VAL A 703 16.94 -27.68 33.59
N LYS A 704 17.75 -28.18 34.52
CA LYS A 704 19.19 -28.34 34.34
C LYS A 704 19.52 -29.74 33.81
N MET A 705 20.32 -29.80 32.75
CA MET A 705 20.75 -31.03 32.06
C MET A 705 22.21 -31.40 32.40
N ASP A 706 22.66 -32.63 32.08
CA ASP A 706 23.98 -33.19 32.46
C ASP A 706 25.20 -32.51 31.83
N ASP A 707 25.02 -31.78 30.74
CA ASP A 707 26.08 -31.10 29.99
C ASP A 707 26.15 -29.59 30.24
N ASP A 708 25.69 -29.16 31.42
CA ASP A 708 25.55 -27.75 31.84
C ASP A 708 24.57 -26.93 30.96
N ARG A 709 23.81 -27.56 30.06
CA ARG A 709 22.70 -26.90 29.35
C ARG A 709 21.49 -26.72 30.27
N HIS A 710 20.79 -25.61 30.06
CA HIS A 710 19.52 -25.32 30.70
C HIS A 710 18.39 -25.37 29.67
N ARG A 711 17.25 -25.95 30.03
CA ARG A 711 16.01 -25.91 29.26
C ARG A 711 14.93 -25.14 30.01
N ILE A 712 14.19 -24.31 29.31
CA ILE A 712 12.99 -23.64 29.80
C ILE A 712 11.79 -24.32 29.15
N LEU A 713 10.86 -24.77 29.98
CA LEU A 713 9.56 -25.26 29.56
C LEU A 713 8.51 -24.31 30.09
N TRP A 714 7.80 -23.60 29.22
CA TRP A 714 6.70 -22.73 29.60
C TRP A 714 5.41 -23.19 28.93
N VAL A 715 4.58 -23.92 29.67
CA VAL A 715 3.29 -24.42 29.19
C VAL A 715 2.27 -23.30 29.31
N VAL A 716 1.70 -22.88 28.18
CA VAL A 716 0.72 -21.79 28.10
C VAL A 716 -0.56 -22.29 27.44
N SER A 717 -1.72 -21.92 27.98
CA SER A 717 -3.02 -22.31 27.41
C SER A 717 -3.29 -21.58 26.09
N HIS A 718 -3.73 -22.35 25.09
CA HIS A 718 -4.14 -21.87 23.78
C HIS A 718 -5.44 -21.03 23.84
N LEU A 719 -6.14 -21.01 24.98
CA LEU A 719 -7.31 -20.15 25.21
C LEU A 719 -7.02 -18.65 25.05
N TYR A 720 -5.75 -18.24 25.13
CA TYR A 720 -5.35 -16.86 24.91
C TYR A 720 -3.98 -16.72 24.26
N THR A 721 -3.53 -17.75 23.57
CA THR A 721 -2.35 -17.69 22.71
C THR A 721 -2.69 -18.25 21.33
N ASP A 722 -2.07 -17.70 20.31
CA ASP A 722 -2.12 -18.17 18.92
C ASP A 722 -0.70 -18.27 18.33
N ASN A 723 -0.57 -18.71 17.09
CA ASN A 723 0.73 -18.84 16.41
C ASN A 723 1.54 -17.53 16.37
N VAL A 724 0.91 -16.35 16.45
CA VAL A 724 1.64 -15.08 16.55
C VAL A 724 2.16 -14.87 17.97
N SER A 725 1.35 -15.22 18.97
CA SER A 725 1.73 -15.18 20.38
C SER A 725 2.91 -16.09 20.70
N SER A 726 3.00 -17.28 20.09
CA SER A 726 4.16 -18.19 20.25
C SER A 726 5.46 -17.59 19.74
N HIS A 727 5.43 -16.57 18.86
CA HIS A 727 6.63 -15.83 18.46
C HIS A 727 6.95 -14.65 19.40
N ILE A 728 5.92 -14.03 19.99
CA ILE A 728 6.08 -12.88 20.90
C ILE A 728 6.71 -13.30 22.24
N LEU A 729 6.19 -14.36 22.85
CA LEU A 729 6.53 -14.78 24.21
C LEU A 729 8.01 -15.19 24.40
N PRO A 730 8.60 -16.11 23.60
CA PRO A 730 10.01 -16.48 23.77
C PRO A 730 10.96 -15.31 23.51
N GLN A 731 10.67 -14.45 22.53
CA GLN A 731 11.50 -13.28 22.22
C GLN A 731 11.52 -12.28 23.37
N ASP A 732 10.37 -12.00 23.97
CA ASP A 732 10.29 -11.08 25.10
C ASP A 732 10.94 -11.68 26.36
N LEU A 733 10.79 -12.99 26.57
CA LEU A 733 11.41 -13.69 27.69
C LEU A 733 12.94 -13.59 27.62
N ILE A 734 13.52 -13.88 26.44
CA ILE A 734 14.96 -13.77 26.21
C ILE A 734 15.42 -12.31 26.37
N ALA A 735 14.71 -11.35 25.77
CA ALA A 735 15.09 -9.94 25.83
C ALA A 735 15.08 -9.36 27.25
N VAL A 736 14.09 -9.72 28.07
CA VAL A 736 14.03 -9.29 29.48
C VAL A 736 15.10 -9.96 30.31
N TYR A 737 15.30 -11.28 30.13
CA TYR A 737 16.33 -12.01 30.84
C TYR A 737 17.73 -11.42 30.56
N GLU A 738 18.04 -11.10 29.31
CA GLU A 738 19.35 -10.53 28.93
C GLU A 738 19.57 -9.10 29.44
N GLN A 739 18.52 -8.30 29.63
CA GLN A 739 18.59 -6.99 30.29
C GLN A 739 18.90 -7.13 31.80
N LEU A 740 18.22 -8.07 32.48
CA LEU A 740 18.51 -8.40 33.88
C LEU A 740 19.94 -8.91 34.06
N GLU A 741 20.40 -9.77 33.16
CA GLU A 741 21.77 -10.30 33.14
C GLU A 741 22.82 -9.19 32.98
N GLN A 742 22.48 -8.11 32.27
CA GLN A 742 23.34 -6.93 32.10
C GLN A 742 23.34 -5.98 33.30
N GLY A 743 22.55 -6.28 34.34
CA GLY A 743 22.48 -5.51 35.58
C GLY A 743 21.46 -4.39 35.57
N GLU A 744 20.50 -4.39 34.63
CA GLU A 744 19.38 -3.46 34.66
C GLU A 744 18.42 -3.81 35.81
N GLU A 745 17.92 -2.80 36.51
CA GLU A 745 16.92 -3.01 37.58
C GLU A 745 15.56 -3.34 36.97
N ALA A 746 14.81 -4.28 37.57
CA ALA A 746 13.51 -4.72 37.05
C ALA A 746 12.52 -3.57 36.76
N ALA A 747 12.56 -2.49 37.55
CA ALA A 747 11.71 -1.30 37.35
C ALA A 747 12.09 -0.45 36.12
N GLN A 748 13.27 -0.68 35.53
CA GLN A 748 13.80 0.06 34.38
C GLN A 748 13.68 -0.72 33.07
N ILE A 749 13.35 -2.02 33.15
CA ILE A 749 13.20 -2.87 31.98
C ILE A 749 12.01 -2.41 31.16
N THR A 750 12.22 -2.29 29.84
CA THR A 750 11.18 -1.89 28.89
C THR A 750 11.12 -2.85 27.72
N LEU A 751 9.90 -3.24 27.34
CA LEU A 751 9.60 -4.02 26.13
C LEU A 751 9.11 -3.14 24.96
N GLY A 752 9.08 -1.82 25.15
CA GLY A 752 8.45 -0.83 24.27
C GLY A 752 7.04 -0.42 24.73
N GLU A 753 6.36 0.43 23.95
CA GLU A 753 4.95 0.75 24.17
C GLU A 753 4.07 -0.51 24.02
N LYS A 754 3.04 -0.62 24.86
CA LYS A 754 2.09 -1.72 24.83
C LYS A 754 1.10 -1.54 23.67
N SER A 755 0.84 -2.63 22.93
CA SER A 755 -0.19 -2.69 21.89
C SER A 755 -1.61 -2.71 22.48
N ALA A 756 -2.65 -2.65 21.64
CA ALA A 756 -4.03 -2.67 22.10
C ALA A 756 -4.33 -3.95 22.91
N SER A 757 -5.12 -3.83 23.99
CA SER A 757 -5.44 -4.99 24.83
C SER A 757 -6.40 -5.95 24.11
N TYR A 758 -6.32 -7.24 24.45
CA TYR A 758 -7.25 -8.25 23.93
C TYR A 758 -8.70 -7.92 24.27
N LYS A 759 -8.97 -7.37 25.46
CA LYS A 759 -10.31 -6.90 25.88
C LYS A 759 -10.85 -5.83 24.91
N GLN A 760 -10.08 -4.79 24.65
CA GLN A 760 -10.46 -3.71 23.73
C GLN A 760 -10.77 -4.26 22.34
N TRP A 761 -9.96 -5.21 21.85
CA TRP A 761 -10.21 -5.86 20.57
C TRP A 761 -11.54 -6.65 20.57
N VAL A 762 -11.83 -7.45 21.59
CA VAL A 762 -13.09 -8.21 21.67
C VAL A 762 -14.30 -7.27 21.73
N GLU A 763 -14.22 -6.21 22.55
CA GLU A 763 -15.28 -5.21 22.69
C GLU A 763 -15.52 -4.47 21.37
N MET A 764 -14.44 -4.10 20.66
CA MET A 764 -14.52 -3.50 19.33
C MET A 764 -15.19 -4.43 18.33
N CYS A 765 -14.80 -5.71 18.28
CA CYS A 765 -15.41 -6.70 17.37
C CYS A 765 -16.91 -6.86 17.65
N ARG A 766 -17.29 -6.93 18.92
CA ARG A 766 -18.70 -7.03 19.33
C ARG A 766 -19.47 -5.76 18.97
N SER A 767 -18.91 -4.58 19.24
CA SER A 767 -19.53 -3.30 18.87
C SER A 767 -19.72 -3.17 17.37
N PHE A 768 -18.73 -3.60 16.58
CA PHE A 768 -18.77 -3.56 15.12
C PHE A 768 -19.90 -4.44 14.56
N ILE A 769 -19.94 -5.72 14.94
CA ILE A 769 -20.95 -6.67 14.44
C ILE A 769 -22.38 -6.28 14.82
N ASN A 770 -22.57 -5.62 15.95
CA ASN A 770 -23.88 -5.17 16.42
C ASN A 770 -24.25 -3.74 15.96
N SER A 771 -23.50 -3.18 15.01
CA SER A 771 -23.80 -1.88 14.38
C SER A 771 -24.50 -2.05 13.02
N GLU A 772 -24.98 -0.96 12.42
CA GLU A 772 -25.53 -0.99 11.05
C GLU A 772 -24.54 -1.55 10.02
N ARG A 773 -23.24 -1.29 10.20
CA ARG A 773 -22.19 -1.87 9.33
C ARG A 773 -22.10 -3.39 9.43
N GLY A 774 -22.37 -3.96 10.60
CA GLY A 774 -22.42 -5.40 10.80
C GLY A 774 -23.53 -6.07 9.98
N ALA A 775 -24.66 -5.39 9.81
CA ALA A 775 -25.77 -5.85 8.96
C ALA A 775 -25.40 -5.80 7.46
N ASP A 776 -24.67 -4.78 7.02
CA ASP A 776 -24.14 -4.69 5.66
C ASP A 776 -23.18 -5.86 5.36
N VAL A 777 -22.31 -6.20 6.32
CA VAL A 777 -21.39 -7.35 6.20
C VAL A 777 -22.17 -8.66 6.14
N PHE A 778 -23.24 -8.83 6.91
CA PHE A 778 -24.09 -10.03 6.82
C PHE A 778 -24.71 -10.19 5.44
N SER A 779 -25.07 -9.11 4.76
CA SER A 779 -25.64 -9.14 3.39
C SER A 779 -24.68 -9.76 2.36
N TYR A 780 -23.37 -9.73 2.61
CA TYR A 780 -22.38 -10.47 1.80
C TYR A 780 -22.40 -11.98 2.11
N TRP A 781 -22.45 -12.35 3.39
CA TRP A 781 -22.32 -13.75 3.84
C TRP A 781 -23.60 -14.56 3.68
N GLU A 782 -24.78 -13.95 3.80
CA GLU A 782 -26.08 -14.63 3.71
C GLU A 782 -26.23 -15.52 2.45
N PRO A 783 -25.96 -15.05 1.21
CA PRO A 783 -26.05 -15.92 0.03
C PRO A 783 -24.96 -17.01 -0.01
N LEU A 784 -23.80 -16.79 0.63
CA LEU A 784 -22.72 -17.77 0.69
C LEU A 784 -22.99 -18.87 1.71
N LEU A 785 -23.67 -18.54 2.82
CA LEU A 785 -24.14 -19.52 3.81
C LEU A 785 -25.06 -20.55 3.17
N GLN A 786 -26.04 -20.09 2.38
CA GLN A 786 -26.95 -20.98 1.67
C GLN A 786 -26.19 -21.92 0.72
N LYS A 787 -25.28 -21.38 -0.09
CA LYS A 787 -24.46 -22.18 -1.01
C LYS A 787 -23.56 -23.17 -0.27
N ALA A 788 -22.92 -22.74 0.81
CA ALA A 788 -22.04 -23.61 1.61
C ALA A 788 -22.82 -24.82 2.17
N THR A 789 -24.05 -24.61 2.62
CA THR A 789 -24.93 -25.69 3.10
C THR A 789 -25.39 -26.61 1.97
N GLU A 790 -25.69 -26.07 0.78
CA GLU A 790 -26.13 -26.84 -0.40
C GLU A 790 -24.98 -27.64 -1.07
N THR A 791 -23.74 -27.12 -1.01
CA THR A 791 -22.54 -27.65 -1.69
C THR A 791 -21.72 -28.59 -0.79
N ARG A 792 -22.36 -29.30 0.13
CA ARG A 792 -21.64 -30.17 1.06
C ARG A 792 -20.84 -31.24 0.31
N MET A 793 -19.56 -31.31 0.61
CA MET A 793 -18.67 -32.37 0.11
C MET A 793 -18.94 -33.66 0.89
N GLU A 794 -19.23 -34.75 0.20
CA GLU A 794 -19.48 -36.05 0.83
C GLU A 794 -18.16 -36.79 1.03
N LEU A 795 -17.50 -36.57 2.18
CA LEU A 795 -16.27 -37.29 2.53
C LEU A 795 -16.57 -38.54 3.36
N GLY A 796 -16.39 -39.71 2.77
CA GLY A 796 -16.47 -40.99 3.48
C GLY A 796 -17.90 -41.44 3.87
N CYS A 797 -18.03 -42.71 4.27
CA CYS A 797 -19.33 -43.41 4.41
C CYS A 797 -19.64 -43.91 5.83
N ALA A 798 -18.85 -43.59 6.86
CA ALA A 798 -18.98 -44.21 8.18
C ALA A 798 -19.52 -43.23 9.25
N ASN A 799 -20.49 -43.69 10.05
CA ASN A 799 -20.97 -42.95 11.24
C ASN A 799 -20.10 -43.23 12.48
N GLU A 800 -18.78 -43.43 12.31
CA GLU A 800 -17.88 -43.69 13.43
C GLU A 800 -17.44 -42.38 14.12
N PRO A 801 -17.17 -42.39 15.45
CA PRO A 801 -16.69 -41.22 16.17
C PRO A 801 -15.38 -40.69 15.58
N ASN A 802 -15.27 -39.37 15.46
CA ASN A 802 -14.11 -38.69 14.88
C ASN A 802 -12.92 -38.60 15.87
N ALA A 803 -12.57 -39.68 16.56
CA ALA A 803 -11.53 -39.64 17.60
C ALA A 803 -10.19 -39.12 17.05
N LEU A 804 -9.56 -38.16 17.74
CA LEU A 804 -8.26 -37.59 17.36
C LEU A 804 -7.16 -38.67 17.28
N ALA A 805 -7.27 -39.71 18.10
CA ALA A 805 -6.37 -40.87 18.07
C ALA A 805 -6.33 -41.60 16.71
N ASN A 806 -7.37 -41.43 15.88
CA ASN A 806 -7.49 -42.06 14.56
C ASN A 806 -7.00 -41.14 13.42
N LEU A 807 -6.40 -39.98 13.74
CA LEU A 807 -5.81 -39.12 12.73
C LEU A 807 -4.52 -39.74 12.20
N LYS A 808 -4.47 -39.92 10.88
CA LYS A 808 -3.24 -40.19 10.14
C LYS A 808 -2.82 -38.95 9.40
N SER A 809 -1.52 -38.78 9.19
CA SER A 809 -0.98 -37.70 8.38
C SER A 809 -0.10 -38.23 7.27
N ARG A 810 -0.23 -37.64 6.08
CA ARG A 810 0.68 -37.83 4.95
C ARG A 810 1.30 -36.49 4.59
N SER A 811 2.62 -36.46 4.48
CA SER A 811 3.37 -35.26 4.11
C SER A 811 3.70 -35.29 2.63
N TRP A 812 3.26 -34.28 1.90
CA TRP A 812 3.79 -33.92 0.60
C TRP A 812 4.81 -32.80 0.77
N LYS A 813 5.88 -32.83 0.00
CA LYS A 813 6.91 -31.78 0.04
C LYS A 813 7.47 -31.50 -1.33
N VAL A 814 7.90 -30.27 -1.54
CA VAL A 814 8.60 -29.86 -2.75
C VAL A 814 9.91 -29.17 -2.40
N ASP A 815 10.94 -29.40 -3.21
CA ASP A 815 12.27 -28.87 -2.98
C ASP A 815 12.29 -27.33 -2.94
N ALA A 816 13.36 -26.78 -2.36
CA ALA A 816 13.49 -25.34 -2.15
C ALA A 816 13.43 -24.51 -3.45
N LYS A 817 13.94 -25.05 -4.57
CA LYS A 817 13.92 -24.33 -5.84
C LYS A 817 12.49 -24.13 -6.35
N ARG A 818 11.70 -25.20 -6.33
CA ARG A 818 10.29 -25.17 -6.73
C ARG A 818 9.41 -24.41 -5.73
N THR A 819 9.75 -24.50 -4.44
CA THR A 819 9.11 -23.68 -3.40
C THR A 819 9.30 -22.20 -3.69
N ALA A 820 10.50 -21.76 -4.08
CA ALA A 820 10.75 -20.39 -4.50
C ALA A 820 9.86 -19.95 -5.67
N ILE A 821 9.64 -20.81 -6.67
CA ILE A 821 8.74 -20.51 -7.80
C ILE A 821 7.29 -20.30 -7.31
N LEU A 822 6.79 -21.18 -6.45
CA LEU A 822 5.44 -21.06 -5.89
C LEU A 822 5.30 -19.86 -4.95
N ARG A 823 6.38 -19.47 -4.26
CA ARG A 823 6.41 -18.41 -3.26
C ARG A 823 6.62 -17.02 -3.88
N GLN A 824 7.35 -16.91 -4.99
CA GLN A 824 7.76 -15.64 -5.59
C GLN A 824 7.19 -15.47 -7.00
N ASN A 825 7.58 -16.33 -7.93
CA ASN A 825 7.25 -16.17 -9.36
C ASN A 825 5.74 -16.28 -9.65
N VAL A 826 5.05 -17.23 -9.04
CA VAL A 826 3.60 -17.41 -9.25
C VAL A 826 2.81 -16.25 -8.63
N PRO A 827 3.01 -15.88 -7.35
CA PRO A 827 2.49 -14.66 -6.74
C PRO A 827 2.67 -13.40 -7.59
N GLU A 828 3.89 -13.16 -8.08
CA GLU A 828 4.22 -12.03 -8.95
C GLU A 828 3.41 -12.07 -10.26
N GLN A 829 3.27 -13.25 -10.88
CA GLN A 829 2.54 -13.41 -12.14
C GLN A 829 1.04 -13.15 -12.01
N PHE A 830 0.43 -13.52 -10.89
CA PHE A 830 -1.03 -13.48 -10.71
C PHE A 830 -1.51 -12.36 -9.76
N GLY A 831 -0.60 -11.59 -9.17
CA GLY A 831 -0.96 -10.60 -8.15
C GLY A 831 -1.57 -11.25 -6.92
N THR A 832 -1.02 -12.40 -6.49
CA THR A 832 -1.51 -13.21 -5.36
C THR A 832 -0.46 -13.35 -4.26
N SER A 833 -0.82 -13.99 -3.15
CA SER A 833 0.11 -14.53 -2.15
C SER A 833 0.21 -16.06 -2.22
N ILE A 834 1.26 -16.64 -1.63
CA ILE A 834 1.42 -18.09 -1.53
C ILE A 834 0.22 -18.78 -0.88
N LYS A 835 -0.41 -18.15 0.13
CA LYS A 835 -1.62 -18.67 0.78
C LYS A 835 -2.76 -18.82 -0.23
N GLU A 836 -2.96 -17.84 -1.10
CA GLU A 836 -4.03 -17.87 -2.12
C GLU A 836 -3.73 -18.91 -3.20
N VAL A 837 -2.47 -19.04 -3.60
CA VAL A 837 -2.01 -20.09 -4.52
C VAL A 837 -2.29 -21.48 -3.94
N LEU A 838 -1.95 -21.71 -2.67
CA LEU A 838 -2.23 -22.97 -1.98
C LEU A 838 -3.73 -23.22 -1.84
N THR A 839 -4.51 -22.17 -1.55
CA THR A 839 -5.97 -22.26 -1.46
C THR A 839 -6.58 -22.68 -2.80
N ALA A 840 -6.12 -22.09 -3.90
CA ALA A 840 -6.54 -22.46 -5.25
C ALA A 840 -6.11 -23.89 -5.64
N LEU A 841 -4.89 -24.30 -5.27
CA LEU A 841 -4.41 -25.67 -5.49
C LEU A 841 -5.26 -26.70 -4.74
N VAL A 842 -5.55 -26.47 -3.46
CA VAL A 842 -6.40 -27.34 -2.65
C VAL A 842 -7.82 -27.39 -3.22
N ALA A 843 -8.40 -26.23 -3.56
CA ALA A 843 -9.70 -26.14 -4.20
C ALA A 843 -9.75 -27.00 -5.48
N HIS A 844 -8.81 -26.78 -6.40
CA HIS A 844 -8.76 -27.50 -7.67
C HIS A 844 -8.54 -29.01 -7.48
N SER A 845 -7.68 -29.41 -6.55
CA SER A 845 -7.43 -30.83 -6.24
C SER A 845 -8.63 -31.51 -5.60
N LEU A 846 -9.36 -30.84 -4.70
CA LEU A 846 -10.57 -31.38 -4.09
C LEU A 846 -11.68 -31.58 -5.15
N SER A 847 -11.86 -30.60 -6.04
CA SER A 847 -12.82 -30.72 -7.15
C SER A 847 -12.51 -31.91 -8.05
N ASN A 848 -11.25 -32.07 -8.47
CA ASN A 848 -10.81 -33.20 -9.29
C ASN A 848 -10.89 -34.55 -8.56
N TRP A 849 -10.69 -34.55 -7.23
CA TRP A 849 -10.75 -35.77 -6.43
C TRP A 849 -12.19 -36.26 -6.22
N LEU A 850 -13.12 -35.34 -5.95
CA LEU A 850 -14.52 -35.63 -5.70
C LEU A 850 -15.34 -35.75 -7.00
N GLY A 851 -14.84 -35.22 -8.12
CA GLY A 851 -15.59 -35.12 -9.36
C GLY A 851 -16.77 -34.15 -9.24
N GLN A 852 -16.61 -33.10 -8.43
CA GLN A 852 -17.63 -32.09 -8.15
C GLN A 852 -17.12 -30.73 -8.60
N GLU A 853 -17.89 -30.03 -9.43
CA GLU A 853 -17.53 -28.66 -9.85
C GLU A 853 -17.69 -27.65 -8.71
N GLN A 854 -18.53 -27.94 -7.73
CA GLN A 854 -18.78 -27.07 -6.59
C GLN A 854 -18.19 -27.70 -5.35
N ILE A 855 -17.35 -26.95 -4.64
CA ILE A 855 -16.67 -27.40 -3.44
C ILE A 855 -16.84 -26.34 -2.34
N CYS A 856 -16.87 -26.79 -1.09
CA CYS A 856 -16.93 -25.91 0.06
C CYS A 856 -16.04 -26.45 1.17
N PHE A 857 -15.03 -25.69 1.57
CA PHE A 857 -14.10 -26.04 2.63
C PHE A 857 -13.88 -24.86 3.57
N ALA A 858 -13.43 -25.11 4.79
CA ALA A 858 -13.11 -24.08 5.76
C ALA A 858 -11.68 -23.58 5.56
N ILE A 859 -11.45 -22.28 5.74
CA ILE A 859 -10.11 -21.67 5.76
C ILE A 859 -9.87 -21.08 7.14
N ASN A 860 -8.69 -21.31 7.71
CA ASN A 860 -8.22 -20.61 8.89
C ASN A 860 -7.51 -19.29 8.52
N GLY A 861 -7.93 -18.21 9.17
CA GLY A 861 -7.24 -16.93 9.19
C GLY A 861 -6.65 -16.65 10.58
N HIS A 862 -5.57 -15.88 10.64
CA HIS A 862 -4.95 -15.51 11.92
C HIS A 862 -5.78 -14.46 12.71
N GLY A 863 -6.68 -13.73 12.04
CA GLY A 863 -7.67 -12.85 12.67
C GLY A 863 -7.13 -11.60 13.36
N ARG A 864 -5.97 -11.11 12.92
CA ARG A 864 -5.37 -9.85 13.39
C ARG A 864 -5.55 -8.67 12.43
N ASP A 865 -6.04 -8.93 11.20
CA ASP A 865 -6.25 -7.91 10.15
C ASP A 865 -7.70 -7.36 10.14
N VAL A 866 -8.55 -7.83 11.06
CA VAL A 866 -10.02 -7.83 10.90
C VAL A 866 -10.66 -6.46 10.77
N LEU A 867 -10.04 -5.39 11.26
CA LEU A 867 -10.65 -4.04 11.25
C LEU A 867 -9.66 -2.95 10.82
N ALA A 868 -8.61 -3.32 10.08
CA ALA A 868 -7.59 -2.40 9.60
C ALA A 868 -8.18 -1.24 8.75
N GLU A 869 -9.35 -1.44 8.14
CA GLU A 869 -10.04 -0.45 7.30
C GLU A 869 -10.78 0.64 8.11
N ASP A 870 -11.29 0.30 9.30
CA ASP A 870 -12.31 1.07 10.01
C ASP A 870 -11.83 1.79 11.28
N GLN A 871 -10.98 1.15 12.11
CA GLN A 871 -10.34 1.75 13.29
C GLN A 871 -9.01 1.04 13.57
N ALA A 872 -7.88 1.77 13.52
CA ALA A 872 -6.55 1.19 13.62
C ALA A 872 -6.17 0.82 15.07
N LEU A 873 -6.55 -0.38 15.54
CA LEU A 873 -5.91 -1.01 16.70
C LEU A 873 -4.59 -1.68 16.29
N ASP A 874 -3.50 -1.35 16.97
CA ASP A 874 -2.26 -2.12 16.84
C ASP A 874 -2.37 -3.42 17.63
N LEU A 875 -2.39 -4.56 16.94
CA LEU A 875 -2.43 -5.91 17.50
C LEU A 875 -1.13 -6.69 17.26
N SER A 876 -0.08 -6.04 16.74
CA SER A 876 1.15 -6.70 16.28
C SER A 876 1.94 -7.39 17.39
N ARG A 877 1.73 -6.97 18.64
CA ARG A 877 2.36 -7.52 19.84
C ARG A 877 1.38 -8.01 20.90
N THR A 878 0.08 -8.00 20.60
CA THR A 878 -0.93 -8.39 21.58
C THR A 878 -0.95 -9.91 21.72
N VAL A 879 -0.63 -10.42 22.91
CA VAL A 879 -0.83 -11.84 23.25
C VAL A 879 -2.33 -12.09 23.39
N GLY A 880 -2.85 -13.07 22.67
CA GLY A 880 -4.28 -13.38 22.62
C GLY A 880 -4.60 -14.49 21.61
N TYR A 881 -5.84 -15.00 21.67
CA TYR A 881 -6.31 -16.01 20.72
C TYR A 881 -7.20 -15.36 19.65
N PHE A 882 -6.65 -15.13 18.46
CA PHE A 882 -7.30 -14.32 17.39
C PHE A 882 -7.82 -15.13 16.21
N ILE A 883 -7.47 -16.43 16.13
CA ILE A 883 -7.75 -17.28 14.97
C ILE A 883 -9.25 -17.23 14.62
N ASN A 884 -9.54 -17.15 13.33
CA ASN A 884 -10.89 -17.29 12.80
C ASN A 884 -10.95 -18.40 11.76
N THR A 885 -12.15 -18.89 11.52
CA THR A 885 -12.44 -19.87 10.48
C THR A 885 -13.63 -19.38 9.67
N TYR A 886 -13.59 -19.56 8.35
CA TYR A 886 -14.67 -19.13 7.47
C TYR A 886 -14.84 -20.10 6.29
N PRO A 887 -16.06 -20.27 5.76
CA PRO A 887 -16.29 -21.07 4.58
C PRO A 887 -15.72 -20.39 3.34
N CYS A 888 -15.06 -21.18 2.51
CA CYS A 888 -14.73 -20.86 1.15
C CYS A 888 -15.52 -21.80 0.23
N TYR A 889 -16.56 -21.25 -0.39
CA TYR A 889 -17.24 -21.87 -1.51
C TYR A 889 -16.40 -21.61 -2.76
N GLU A 890 -16.19 -22.63 -3.60
CA GLU A 890 -15.59 -22.49 -4.92
C GLU A 890 -16.32 -23.26 -6.02
N GLN A 891 -16.25 -22.70 -7.23
CA GLN A 891 -16.73 -23.36 -8.45
C GLN A 891 -15.57 -23.54 -9.42
N VAL A 892 -15.20 -24.78 -9.68
CA VAL A 892 -14.13 -25.20 -10.58
C VAL A 892 -14.76 -26.00 -11.71
N ALA A 893 -14.82 -25.45 -12.92
CA ALA A 893 -15.39 -26.16 -14.06
C ALA A 893 -14.47 -27.31 -14.52
N ASP A 894 -15.04 -28.40 -15.06
CA ASP A 894 -14.29 -29.61 -15.49
C ASP A 894 -13.09 -29.33 -16.44
N SER A 895 -13.17 -28.27 -17.26
CA SER A 895 -12.10 -27.89 -18.20
C SER A 895 -11.27 -26.68 -17.74
N GLN A 896 -11.44 -26.23 -16.50
CA GLN A 896 -10.78 -25.05 -15.96
C GLN A 896 -9.30 -25.33 -15.70
N SER A 897 -8.43 -24.38 -16.03
CA SER A 897 -7.00 -24.48 -15.69
C SER A 897 -6.74 -24.05 -14.25
N ILE A 898 -5.63 -24.53 -13.66
CA ILE A 898 -5.20 -24.08 -12.33
C ILE A 898 -4.97 -22.55 -12.28
N SER A 899 -4.41 -21.96 -13.35
CA SER A 899 -4.20 -20.49 -13.44
C SER A 899 -5.51 -19.70 -13.38
N GLN A 900 -6.56 -20.18 -14.05
CA GLN A 900 -7.90 -19.56 -13.96
C GLN A 900 -8.49 -19.70 -12.55
N THR A 901 -8.24 -20.84 -11.89
CA THR A 901 -8.67 -21.06 -10.51
C THR A 901 -7.95 -20.11 -9.54
N ILE A 902 -6.66 -19.85 -9.75
CA ILE A 902 -5.89 -18.87 -8.96
C ILE A 902 -6.46 -17.47 -9.13
N GLN A 903 -6.73 -17.02 -10.36
CA GLN A 903 -7.32 -15.69 -10.60
C GLN A 903 -8.71 -15.54 -9.96
N GLN A 904 -9.57 -16.56 -10.06
CA GLN A 904 -10.89 -16.53 -9.43
C GLN A 904 -10.81 -16.54 -7.90
N MET A 905 -9.89 -17.33 -7.34
CA MET A 905 -9.64 -17.39 -5.90
C MET A 905 -9.13 -16.04 -5.38
N GLN A 906 -8.19 -15.41 -6.11
CA GLN A 906 -7.67 -14.08 -5.82
C GLN A 906 -8.81 -13.07 -5.73
N GLU A 907 -9.62 -12.94 -6.79
CA GLU A 907 -10.75 -11.99 -6.80
C GLU A 907 -11.73 -12.25 -5.65
N ARG A 908 -11.96 -13.51 -5.30
CA ARG A 908 -12.89 -13.89 -4.22
C ARG A 908 -12.37 -13.48 -2.85
N LEU A 909 -11.13 -13.86 -2.53
CA LEU A 909 -10.51 -13.56 -1.24
C LEU A 909 -10.32 -12.05 -1.06
N HIS A 910 -10.02 -11.31 -2.13
CA HIS A 910 -9.91 -9.84 -2.09
C HIS A 910 -11.26 -9.13 -1.93
N ARG A 911 -12.37 -9.71 -2.40
CA ARG A 911 -13.74 -9.16 -2.18
C ARG A 911 -14.32 -9.55 -0.81
N MET A 912 -13.68 -10.46 -0.09
CA MET A 912 -14.20 -10.99 1.16
C MET A 912 -14.06 -9.96 2.28
N PRO A 913 -15.14 -9.58 2.97
CA PRO A 913 -15.09 -8.55 3.99
C PRO A 913 -14.16 -8.98 5.13
N HIS A 914 -13.16 -8.15 5.40
CA HIS A 914 -12.19 -8.34 6.49
C HIS A 914 -11.38 -9.65 6.37
N GLY A 915 -11.07 -10.09 5.14
CA GLY A 915 -10.28 -11.30 4.90
C GLY A 915 -10.93 -12.59 5.45
N GLY A 916 -12.26 -12.61 5.56
CA GLY A 916 -13.04 -13.73 6.09
C GLY A 916 -13.33 -13.67 7.58
N ALA A 917 -12.61 -12.83 8.32
CA ALA A 917 -12.68 -12.79 9.78
C ALA A 917 -14.05 -12.41 10.35
N SER A 918 -14.80 -11.60 9.60
CA SER A 918 -16.15 -11.17 9.97
C SER A 918 -17.14 -12.32 10.12
N PHE A 919 -16.89 -13.48 9.49
CA PHE A 919 -17.78 -14.64 9.55
C PHE A 919 -17.96 -15.19 10.96
N HIS A 920 -16.88 -15.56 11.65
CA HIS A 920 -16.94 -16.04 13.03
C HIS A 920 -17.47 -14.96 13.98
N MET A 921 -17.18 -13.69 13.72
CA MET A 921 -17.72 -12.60 14.53
C MET A 921 -19.24 -12.51 14.39
N LEU A 922 -19.79 -12.61 13.17
CA LEU A 922 -21.24 -12.70 12.95
C LEU A 922 -21.85 -13.91 13.67
N ARG A 923 -21.20 -15.08 13.60
CA ARG A 923 -21.70 -16.32 14.19
C ARG A 923 -21.74 -16.30 15.72
N TYR A 924 -20.73 -15.72 16.37
CA TYR A 924 -20.54 -15.82 17.81
C TYR A 924 -20.75 -14.51 18.59
N LEU A 925 -20.69 -13.34 17.93
CA LEU A 925 -20.79 -12.05 18.61
C LEU A 925 -22.06 -11.26 18.27
N SER A 926 -22.86 -11.71 17.29
CA SER A 926 -24.09 -11.02 16.89
C SER A 926 -25.25 -11.25 17.87
N ASP A 927 -25.88 -10.17 18.27
CA ASP A 927 -27.12 -10.15 19.05
C ASP A 927 -28.37 -10.08 18.14
N ASP A 928 -28.21 -9.93 16.83
CA ASP A 928 -29.30 -9.90 15.86
C ASP A 928 -29.99 -11.29 15.76
N PRO A 929 -31.32 -11.39 15.97
CA PRO A 929 -32.04 -12.66 15.89
C PRO A 929 -31.98 -13.33 14.51
N GLN A 930 -32.03 -12.57 13.41
CA GLN A 930 -32.01 -13.11 12.05
C GLN A 930 -30.63 -13.70 11.73
N ILE A 931 -29.56 -12.99 12.09
CA ILE A 931 -28.19 -13.48 11.90
C ILE A 931 -27.98 -14.75 12.73
N ARG A 932 -28.41 -14.75 13.99
CA ARG A 932 -28.31 -15.94 14.85
C ARG A 932 -29.09 -17.13 14.31
N GLU A 933 -30.29 -16.91 13.78
CA GLU A 933 -31.09 -17.97 13.15
C GLU A 933 -30.38 -18.53 11.92
N ALA A 934 -29.87 -17.68 11.02
CA ALA A 934 -29.12 -18.13 9.84
C ALA A 934 -27.87 -18.94 10.22
N MET A 935 -27.13 -18.49 11.23
CA MET A 935 -25.92 -19.14 11.72
C MET A 935 -26.16 -20.44 12.48
N GLN A 936 -27.35 -20.63 13.08
CA GLN A 936 -27.74 -21.89 13.71
C GLN A 936 -28.00 -23.01 12.69
N HIS A 937 -28.42 -22.65 11.47
CA HIS A 937 -28.66 -23.62 10.39
C HIS A 937 -27.40 -23.93 9.57
N TYR A 938 -26.30 -23.22 9.82
CA TYR A 938 -25.04 -23.45 9.15
C TYR A 938 -24.28 -24.63 9.75
N GLU A 939 -23.91 -25.60 8.90
CA GLU A 939 -23.03 -26.70 9.24
C GLU A 939 -21.60 -26.41 8.74
N ASP A 940 -20.60 -26.67 9.59
CA ASP A 940 -19.21 -26.45 9.23
C ASP A 940 -18.74 -27.46 8.15
N PRO A 941 -17.89 -27.04 7.18
CA PRO A 941 -17.35 -27.92 6.17
C PRO A 941 -16.52 -29.07 6.75
N GLU A 942 -16.47 -30.19 6.03
CA GLU A 942 -15.75 -31.39 6.47
C GLU A 942 -14.22 -31.32 6.21
N VAL A 943 -13.76 -30.30 5.49
CA VAL A 943 -12.35 -30.04 5.17
C VAL A 943 -11.91 -28.71 5.74
N LEU A 944 -10.75 -28.68 6.38
CA LEU A 944 -10.07 -27.46 6.82
C LEU A 944 -8.78 -27.26 6.03
N LEU A 945 -8.57 -26.04 5.53
CA LEU A 945 -7.28 -25.56 5.04
C LEU A 945 -6.65 -24.62 6.07
N ASN A 946 -5.41 -24.93 6.45
CA ASN A 946 -4.60 -24.07 7.30
C ASN A 946 -3.23 -23.81 6.65
N TYR A 947 -2.78 -22.55 6.69
CA TYR A 947 -1.44 -22.19 6.24
C TYR A 947 -0.73 -21.42 7.36
N HIS A 948 0.38 -21.97 7.83
CA HIS A 948 1.12 -21.44 8.98
C HIS A 948 2.22 -20.44 8.61
N GLY A 949 2.43 -20.18 7.31
CA GLY A 949 3.54 -19.34 6.84
C GLY A 949 4.89 -20.06 6.90
N GLU A 950 5.95 -19.27 6.98
CA GLU A 950 7.31 -19.76 7.20
C GLU A 950 7.57 -19.94 8.70
N LEU A 951 7.92 -21.18 9.08
CA LEU A 951 8.28 -21.48 10.47
C LEU A 951 9.66 -20.85 10.74
N LEU A 952 9.70 -19.94 11.72
CA LEU A 952 10.92 -19.27 12.15
C LEU A 952 11.95 -20.30 12.64
N ASP A 953 13.07 -20.39 11.94
CA ASP A 953 14.23 -21.13 12.40
C ASP A 953 15.07 -20.19 13.28
N LEU A 954 14.73 -20.11 14.58
CA LEU A 954 15.51 -19.36 15.59
C LEU A 954 16.96 -19.88 15.71
N THR A 955 17.33 -20.95 14.99
CA THR A 955 18.71 -21.41 14.87
C THR A 955 19.61 -20.48 14.03
N SER A 956 19.05 -19.52 13.29
CA SER A 956 19.76 -18.83 12.21
C SER A 956 20.43 -17.48 12.55
N THR A 957 20.41 -16.98 13.79
CA THR A 957 21.19 -15.80 14.17
C THR A 957 21.82 -15.89 15.56
N THR A 958 23.16 -15.96 15.61
CA THR A 958 24.10 -15.50 16.66
C THR A 958 23.81 -15.67 18.18
N SER A 959 22.72 -16.31 18.60
CA SER A 959 22.29 -16.41 20.00
C SER A 959 22.63 -17.78 20.59
N GLU A 960 22.92 -17.81 21.90
CA GLU A 960 23.15 -19.04 22.67
C GLU A 960 21.85 -19.78 23.02
N TRP A 961 20.71 -19.39 22.43
CA TRP A 961 19.37 -19.92 22.68
C TRP A 961 18.86 -20.71 21.47
N ARG A 962 18.09 -21.78 21.72
CA ARG A 962 17.51 -22.64 20.70
C ARG A 962 16.11 -23.08 21.09
N GLU A 963 15.14 -22.91 20.21
CA GLU A 963 13.82 -23.54 20.39
C GLU A 963 13.86 -25.01 19.96
N PHE A 964 13.12 -25.88 20.64
CA PHE A 964 12.99 -27.29 20.27
C PHE A 964 11.52 -27.72 20.36
N GLU A 965 11.15 -28.74 19.59
CA GLU A 965 9.77 -29.21 19.59
C GLU A 965 9.41 -29.82 20.95
N PRO A 966 8.23 -29.49 21.51
CA PRO A 966 7.69 -30.18 22.66
C PRO A 966 7.59 -31.68 22.38
N SER A 967 7.78 -32.49 23.41
CA SER A 967 7.66 -33.93 23.25
C SER A 967 6.18 -34.27 23.25
N ASN A 968 5.55 -34.26 22.06
CA ASN A 968 4.13 -34.56 21.82
C ASN A 968 3.33 -34.68 23.13
N LEU A 969 2.91 -33.54 23.69
CA LEU A 969 1.86 -33.51 24.71
C LEU A 969 0.69 -34.29 24.09
N GLU A 970 0.57 -35.57 24.45
CA GLU A 970 -0.44 -36.44 23.88
C GLU A 970 -1.78 -35.78 24.19
N GLN A 971 -2.42 -35.22 23.16
CA GLN A 971 -3.75 -34.67 23.33
C GLN A 971 -4.62 -35.79 23.89
N PRO A 972 -5.45 -35.53 24.91
CA PRO A 972 -6.21 -36.58 25.55
C PRO A 972 -6.95 -37.43 24.50
N MET A 973 -6.77 -38.75 24.59
CA MET A 973 -7.21 -39.74 23.60
C MET A 973 -8.72 -39.73 23.29
N ASP A 974 -9.53 -39.04 24.10
CA ASP A 974 -10.99 -39.00 24.04
C ASP A 974 -11.57 -37.79 23.27
N HIS A 975 -10.75 -36.94 22.65
CA HIS A 975 -11.22 -35.80 21.86
C HIS A 975 -11.63 -36.16 20.43
N GLU A 976 -12.56 -35.38 19.85
CA GLU A 976 -13.03 -35.57 18.47
C GLU A 976 -12.59 -34.43 17.53
N SER A 977 -12.10 -34.79 16.35
CA SER A 977 -11.86 -33.86 15.25
C SER A 977 -13.19 -33.38 14.67
N GLN A 978 -13.31 -32.06 14.50
CA GLN A 978 -14.41 -31.46 13.74
C GLN A 978 -14.29 -31.75 12.24
N TYR A 979 -13.07 -31.86 11.73
CA TYR A 979 -12.78 -32.01 10.30
C TYR A 979 -12.36 -33.44 9.97
N LYS A 980 -12.83 -33.95 8.83
CA LYS A 980 -12.45 -35.27 8.32
C LYS A 980 -11.10 -35.24 7.61
N LEU A 981 -10.77 -34.09 7.02
CA LEU A 981 -9.49 -33.82 6.36
C LEU A 981 -9.03 -32.41 6.75
N ILE A 982 -7.78 -32.30 7.18
CA ILE A 982 -7.09 -31.06 7.47
C ILE A 982 -5.89 -31.00 6.54
N VAL A 983 -5.83 -29.97 5.71
CA VAL A 983 -4.70 -29.68 4.83
C VAL A 983 -3.91 -28.55 5.48
N SER A 984 -2.74 -28.86 6.02
CA SER A 984 -1.89 -27.87 6.71
C SER A 984 -0.61 -27.64 5.93
N GLY A 985 -0.36 -26.41 5.49
CA GLY A 985 0.85 -26.02 4.76
C GLY A 985 1.78 -25.12 5.59
N TYR A 986 3.08 -25.30 5.46
CA TYR A 986 4.10 -24.41 6.00
C TYR A 986 5.41 -24.50 5.21
N ILE A 987 6.27 -23.50 5.36
CA ILE A 987 7.62 -23.49 4.79
C ILE A 987 8.64 -23.70 5.91
N GLN A 988 9.54 -24.66 5.74
CA GLN A 988 10.63 -24.94 6.68
C GLN A 988 11.91 -25.26 5.92
N GLY A 989 13.02 -24.61 6.29
CA GLY A 989 14.30 -24.79 5.59
C GLY A 989 14.23 -24.48 4.08
N GLY A 990 13.32 -23.58 3.68
CA GLY A 990 13.06 -23.24 2.28
C GLY A 990 12.20 -24.26 1.51
N GLU A 991 11.80 -25.38 2.10
CA GLU A 991 10.91 -26.39 1.48
C GLU A 991 9.46 -26.15 1.92
N LEU A 992 8.53 -26.12 0.97
CA LEU A 992 7.10 -26.15 1.25
C LEU A 992 6.68 -27.58 1.58
N ILE A 993 6.10 -27.75 2.77
CA ILE A 993 5.58 -29.01 3.29
C ILE A 993 4.07 -28.85 3.47
N VAL A 994 3.30 -29.80 2.94
CA VAL A 994 1.84 -29.87 3.07
C VAL A 994 1.48 -31.20 3.70
N HIS A 995 0.81 -31.15 4.86
CA HIS A 995 0.29 -32.32 5.53
C HIS A 995 -1.19 -32.48 5.23
N PHE A 996 -1.55 -33.67 4.75
CA PHE A 996 -2.92 -34.14 4.63
C PHE A 996 -3.19 -35.01 5.85
N THR A 997 -3.81 -34.42 6.86
CA THR A 997 -4.20 -35.10 8.10
C THR A 997 -5.67 -35.51 8.02
N TYR A 998 -5.98 -36.78 8.17
CA TYR A 998 -7.31 -37.33 7.93
C TYR A 998 -7.68 -38.40 8.94
N LEU A 999 -8.98 -38.58 9.14
CA LEU A 999 -9.52 -39.66 9.95
C LEU A 999 -9.47 -40.97 9.17
N GLU A 1000 -8.66 -41.92 9.62
CA GLU A 1000 -8.51 -43.21 8.92
C GLU A 1000 -9.79 -44.06 8.92
N SER A 1001 -10.70 -43.81 9.87
CA SER A 1001 -12.03 -44.43 9.93
C SER A 1001 -12.96 -43.93 8.82
N GLN A 1002 -12.68 -42.77 8.21
CA GLN A 1002 -13.53 -42.11 7.22
C GLN A 1002 -12.90 -42.10 5.83
N LEU A 1003 -11.59 -41.91 5.75
CA LEU A 1003 -10.83 -41.74 4.51
C LEU A 1003 -9.69 -42.77 4.45
N SER A 1004 -9.61 -43.51 3.34
CA SER A 1004 -8.57 -44.52 3.16
C SER A 1004 -7.24 -43.91 2.75
N ASP A 1005 -6.12 -44.53 3.14
CA ASP A 1005 -4.78 -44.12 2.73
C ASP A 1005 -4.66 -44.00 1.20
N THR A 1006 -5.29 -44.90 0.44
CA THR A 1006 -5.32 -44.86 -1.04
C THR A 1006 -6.10 -43.66 -1.58
N SER A 1007 -7.18 -43.27 -0.90
CA SER A 1007 -7.97 -42.09 -1.29
C SER A 1007 -7.16 -40.80 -1.11
N ILE A 1008 -6.43 -40.70 0.00
CA ILE A 1008 -5.58 -39.53 0.29
C ILE A 1008 -4.34 -39.53 -0.60
N GLU A 1009 -3.74 -40.68 -0.88
CA GLU A 1009 -2.66 -40.79 -1.87
C GLU A 1009 -3.10 -40.30 -3.25
N ARG A 1010 -4.35 -40.55 -3.65
CA ARG A 1010 -4.88 -40.00 -4.91
C ARG A 1010 -5.04 -38.48 -4.86
N LEU A 1011 -5.53 -37.92 -3.75
CA LEU A 1011 -5.63 -36.48 -3.57
C LEU A 1011 -4.23 -35.82 -3.60
N GLU A 1012 -3.25 -36.42 -2.92
CA GLU A 1012 -1.85 -36.00 -2.90
C GLU A 1012 -1.25 -35.98 -4.33
N GLN A 1013 -1.51 -37.02 -5.13
CA GLN A 1013 -1.08 -37.09 -6.54
C GLN A 1013 -1.74 -36.00 -7.39
N LEU A 1014 -3.04 -35.76 -7.23
CA LEU A 1014 -3.74 -34.69 -7.95
C LEU A 1014 -3.20 -33.32 -7.58
N PHE A 1015 -2.85 -33.11 -6.30
CA PHE A 1015 -2.20 -31.90 -5.82
C PHE A 1015 -0.82 -31.71 -6.45
N ASP A 1016 0.02 -32.74 -6.46
CA ASP A 1016 1.33 -32.70 -7.11
C ASP A 1016 1.20 -32.40 -8.62
N GLU A 1017 0.25 -33.06 -9.32
CA GLU A 1017 -0.01 -32.81 -10.73
C GLU A 1017 -0.31 -31.32 -11.01
N GLN A 1018 -1.13 -30.67 -10.16
CA GLN A 1018 -1.43 -29.24 -10.31
C GLN A 1018 -0.23 -28.35 -10.00
N VAL A 1019 0.55 -28.68 -8.97
CA VAL A 1019 1.80 -27.97 -8.65
C VAL A 1019 2.77 -28.05 -9.84
N GLN A 1020 2.99 -29.24 -10.40
CA GLN A 1020 3.88 -29.43 -11.55
C GLN A 1020 3.39 -28.68 -12.79
N ASN A 1021 2.07 -28.67 -13.05
CA ASN A 1021 1.49 -27.93 -14.17
C ASN A 1021 1.69 -26.41 -14.01
N LEU A 1022 1.46 -25.90 -12.80
CA LEU A 1022 1.64 -24.50 -12.46
C LEU A 1022 3.10 -24.06 -12.63
N ILE A 1023 4.05 -24.82 -12.07
CA ILE A 1023 5.49 -24.55 -12.21
C ILE A 1023 5.91 -24.55 -13.68
N LYS A 1024 5.49 -25.55 -14.47
CA LYS A 1024 5.81 -25.62 -15.91
C LYS A 1024 5.24 -24.42 -16.69
N SER A 1025 4.02 -24.00 -16.36
CA SER A 1025 3.39 -22.85 -17.02
C SER A 1025 4.11 -21.53 -16.73
N SER A 1026 4.66 -21.38 -15.52
CA SER A 1026 5.45 -20.23 -15.11
C SER A 1026 6.84 -20.23 -15.78
N GLU A 1027 7.52 -21.39 -15.82
CA GLU A 1027 8.82 -21.53 -16.47
C GLU A 1027 8.77 -21.34 -18.01
N GLY A 1028 7.70 -21.81 -18.67
CA GLY A 1028 7.55 -21.75 -20.13
C GLY A 1028 7.20 -20.38 -20.71
N MET A 1029 6.84 -19.40 -19.87
CA MET A 1029 6.63 -18.00 -20.27
C MET A 1029 7.88 -17.12 -20.04
N LEU A 1030 8.87 -17.63 -19.29
CA LEU A 1030 10.16 -16.96 -19.04
C LEU A 1030 11.19 -17.22 -20.17
N THR A 1031 10.89 -18.13 -21.10
CA THR A 1031 11.66 -18.41 -22.34
C THR A 1031 10.92 -17.91 -23.57
#